data_AF-A0AAV1H631-F1
#
_entry.id   AF-A0AAV1H631-F1
#
_cell.length_a   1.000
_cell.length_b   1.000
_cell.length_c   1.000
_cell.angle_alpha   90.00
_cell.angle_beta   90.00
_cell.angle_gamma   90.00
#
_symmetry.space_group_name_H-M   'P 1'
#
loop_
_entity.id
_entity.type
_entity.pdbx_description
1 polymer ?
#
loop_
_entity_poly.entity_id
_entity_poly.type
_entity_poly.pdbx_seq_one_letter_code
_entity_poly.pdbx_strand_id
1 'polypeptide(L)'
;MGVNEENPEQKSEVSRETLPSIDADVHNFSPSYVAETGGTVFAPHITGSNIGILNITVNSSGKDEKIKECQQTLKETLKRKFSYLLEGTTTEANKIPLNKIYTDLYITEGGSGEVNTEHEVRQIETASRVHVTQEKSIHCNELFVPPRGEDLQIRTVITRGVAGIGKTVSANKFTLDWAEERENTNLDFVFPLSFRELNLMRKKNFSFVRLLNVLFPETKDTGIFTNGQHKMLFILDGLDESRLSLDFKENEIVTDVTQPTTIAVLLTNIIRKRLLPSALIWITSRPVASSQIPLEFIDLVTEVRGFSNPQKDEYFRKKISNQSLADRVITHVKSCQSLHIMCHIPIFCWMAASVLEKKLAMTEDKDIPKTLTQMYIHFLSLYVDNMKKRLPGRRESNADCVRTNLISLGKLAFKELEKGHLIFYESDLIQNGIKVTQASMFSGIYTQIFHEEPTVCQEKMFCFVHLSVQEFFAALYVYLTFNNENVNVLIKKSSISRRFLSRDSSELILYKAAVEKALQCESGHFDMFLRFLLGLSLESNQTLLKHLLTHNRTNQKTRSETIKHIKEKIRVSPSPDRCLNLFHCLNELNDHSLVEEIQSFLSSGSLNTAKLTSAQWATLVFVLLTSEEELSDFELSNYTRTEEGLLRLLPVVKTAQIAKLDACNLTAACCRPLGVTVSSSKLRELDLGNNKLKDVGIALLSLGLKTSKLEMLRLRSCDLTEQSSKALASVMSSASSQLKVLDLSDNDILDLGVQNLCVGLGSPHCKLEKLNLSLCRVTEEGCTFLASALNSSQLEELDLSYNHPGNSGLELLSALEDDPQCSLKKLSVDECGESRIQPGRKKYTKKLTLDPNTAHKDLSLEKEDRKATRWTTKLYPDHPERFNYWTQVLCREGLTGRCYWETEWCGRAFIGVAYKRMCRKGEEMDSWLGRNDCSWGLYFTKNGYTIWHNNRGNAVNISLNCNKVGVYLDWSSGTLSFYKICCGAVTLLHTFHTTFTEPVYPGFWLGWVDSVVYLC
;
A
#
# COMPACT_ATOMS: atom_id res chain seq x y z
N MET A 1 90.31 -0.61 -3.08
CA MET A 1 90.43 -1.98 -3.61
C MET A 1 89.33 -2.14 -4.64
N GLY A 2 89.56 -2.18 -5.95
CA GLY A 2 90.76 -2.11 -6.76
C GLY A 2 90.33 -2.41 -8.21
N VAL A 3 91.12 -1.86 -9.14
CA VAL A 3 91.45 -2.44 -10.46
C VAL A 3 90.36 -2.28 -11.53
N ASN A 4 90.44 -1.23 -12.38
CA ASN A 4 91.14 -1.16 -13.70
C ASN A 4 90.19 -1.64 -14.82
N GLU A 5 90.22 -1.19 -16.07
CA GLU A 5 91.22 -0.47 -16.87
C GLU A 5 90.55 0.01 -18.19
N GLU A 6 91.05 1.12 -18.72
CA GLU A 6 91.35 1.37 -20.15
C GLU A 6 90.25 1.55 -21.24
N ASN A 7 90.03 2.84 -21.56
CA ASN A 7 90.15 3.54 -22.88
C ASN A 7 90.78 2.75 -24.06
N PRO A 8 90.49 3.06 -25.36
CA PRO A 8 90.97 4.30 -26.04
C PRO A 8 89.94 4.98 -27.00
N GLU A 9 89.94 6.31 -27.16
CA GLU A 9 90.78 7.14 -28.06
C GLU A 9 90.54 6.85 -29.57
N GLN A 10 90.43 7.79 -30.52
CA GLN A 10 90.78 9.21 -30.56
C GLN A 10 90.48 9.79 -31.97
N LYS A 11 90.70 11.12 -32.08
CA LYS A 11 91.09 11.94 -33.26
C LYS A 11 89.97 12.60 -34.06
N SER A 12 90.07 13.89 -34.39
CA SER A 12 91.17 14.86 -34.17
C SER A 12 90.71 16.28 -34.50
N GLU A 13 91.19 17.22 -33.67
CA GLU A 13 91.83 18.52 -33.96
C GLU A 13 91.38 19.33 -35.18
N VAL A 14 91.28 20.66 -35.08
CA VAL A 14 92.44 21.51 -35.41
C VAL A 14 92.42 22.89 -34.69
N SER A 15 93.60 23.19 -34.14
CA SER A 15 94.31 24.46 -33.86
C SER A 15 93.73 25.54 -32.94
N ARG A 16 94.50 25.79 -31.87
CA ARG A 16 94.60 27.01 -31.05
C ARG A 16 95.57 28.02 -31.68
N GLU A 17 95.25 29.30 -31.54
CA GLU A 17 96.23 30.38 -31.35
C GLU A 17 95.85 31.21 -30.11
N THR A 18 96.86 31.81 -29.51
CA THR A 18 97.00 32.18 -28.10
C THR A 18 96.48 33.60 -27.78
N LEU A 19 95.99 33.77 -26.55
CA LEU A 19 95.56 35.02 -25.91
C LEU A 19 96.64 36.12 -25.85
N PRO A 20 96.21 37.37 -25.59
CA PRO A 20 96.65 38.05 -24.39
C PRO A 20 95.50 38.51 -23.49
N SER A 21 95.80 38.49 -22.19
CA SER A 21 94.96 38.82 -21.04
C SER A 21 94.49 40.28 -21.00
N ILE A 22 93.20 40.48 -20.73
CA ILE A 22 92.71 41.64 -19.99
C ILE A 22 91.83 41.07 -18.86
N ASP A 23 92.30 41.24 -17.63
CA ASP A 23 91.53 40.98 -16.42
C ASP A 23 90.28 41.86 -16.40
N ALA A 24 89.13 41.22 -16.28
CA ALA A 24 87.92 41.83 -15.78
C ALA A 24 87.31 40.88 -14.75
N ASP A 25 87.43 41.25 -13.47
CA ASP A 25 86.75 40.62 -12.35
C ASP A 25 85.23 40.67 -12.57
N VAL A 26 84.64 39.52 -12.94
CA VAL A 26 83.18 39.35 -12.94
C VAL A 26 82.76 38.90 -11.55
N HIS A 27 82.37 39.87 -10.71
CA HIS A 27 81.94 39.60 -9.33
C HIS A 27 80.54 38.99 -9.17
N ASN A 28 79.82 38.64 -10.25
CA ASN A 28 78.59 37.85 -10.17
C ASN A 28 78.29 37.14 -11.49
N PHE A 29 78.35 35.80 -11.49
CA PHE A 29 77.98 34.96 -12.64
C PHE A 29 76.71 34.17 -12.31
N SER A 30 75.64 34.39 -13.07
CA SER A 30 74.31 33.77 -12.87
C SER A 30 73.86 33.03 -14.13
N PRO A 31 74.33 31.80 -14.37
CA PRO A 31 73.98 31.08 -15.58
C PRO A 31 72.53 30.55 -15.51
N SER A 32 71.82 30.64 -16.65
CA SER A 32 70.46 30.11 -16.81
C SER A 32 70.47 28.98 -17.83
N TYR A 33 69.97 27.81 -17.44
CA TYR A 33 69.91 26.62 -18.29
C TYR A 33 68.45 26.21 -18.51
N VAL A 34 68.10 25.88 -19.75
CA VAL A 34 66.77 25.33 -20.08
C VAL A 34 66.95 23.86 -20.42
N ALA A 35 66.22 23.00 -19.71
CA ALA A 35 66.29 21.55 -19.91
C ALA A 35 64.89 20.96 -20.09
N GLU A 36 64.75 20.03 -21.04
CA GLU A 36 63.54 19.21 -21.16
C GLU A 36 63.59 18.06 -20.15
N THR A 37 62.41 17.58 -19.72
CA THR A 37 62.30 16.49 -18.74
C THR A 37 63.10 15.26 -19.17
N GLY A 38 64.20 14.96 -18.46
CA GLY A 38 65.07 13.81 -18.67
C GLY A 38 66.49 14.11 -19.17
N GLY A 39 66.81 15.37 -19.53
CA GLY A 39 68.16 15.76 -19.95
C GLY A 39 69.16 16.00 -18.80
N THR A 40 70.45 15.67 -19.01
CA THR A 40 71.53 15.94 -18.05
C THR A 40 72.24 17.26 -18.39
N VAL A 41 72.40 18.17 -17.43
CA VAL A 41 73.08 19.47 -17.63
C VAL A 41 74.45 19.44 -16.94
N PHE A 42 75.52 19.75 -17.68
CA PHE A 42 76.87 19.87 -17.12
C PHE A 42 77.23 21.34 -16.89
N ALA A 43 77.47 21.74 -15.65
CA ALA A 43 77.96 23.08 -15.31
C ALA A 43 79.49 23.15 -15.41
N PRO A 44 80.09 24.25 -15.91
CA PRO A 44 81.54 24.39 -15.98
C PRO A 44 82.16 24.64 -14.59
N HIS A 45 83.35 24.10 -14.36
CA HIS A 45 84.10 24.26 -13.11
C HIS A 45 84.96 25.54 -13.17
N ILE A 46 84.65 26.54 -12.34
CA ILE A 46 85.40 27.80 -12.25
C ILE A 46 85.97 27.92 -10.83
N THR A 47 87.29 27.98 -10.69
CA THR A 47 87.97 28.14 -9.39
C THR A 47 88.25 29.62 -9.12
N GLY A 48 87.75 30.15 -8.01
CA GLY A 48 88.12 31.49 -7.50
C GLY A 48 87.00 32.52 -7.33
N SER A 49 85.73 32.20 -7.66
CA SER A 49 84.60 33.14 -7.52
C SER A 49 83.38 32.52 -6.84
N ASN A 50 82.62 33.32 -6.09
CA ASN A 50 81.34 32.90 -5.52
C ASN A 50 80.28 32.76 -6.63
N ILE A 51 79.71 31.58 -6.77
CA ILE A 51 78.62 31.31 -7.73
C ILE A 51 77.30 31.87 -7.16
N GLY A 52 76.61 32.72 -7.92
CA GLY A 52 75.27 33.20 -7.58
C GLY A 52 74.18 32.13 -7.84
N ILE A 53 72.90 32.51 -7.71
CA ILE A 53 71.76 31.59 -7.89
C ILE A 53 71.76 31.01 -9.32
N LEU A 54 71.73 29.68 -9.43
CA LEU A 54 71.65 28.93 -10.70
C LEU A 54 70.17 28.68 -11.05
N ASN A 55 69.68 29.23 -12.16
CA ASN A 55 68.29 29.07 -12.57
C ASN A 55 68.18 27.99 -13.65
N ILE A 56 67.42 26.92 -13.36
CA ILE A 56 67.09 25.87 -14.31
C ILE A 56 65.59 25.92 -14.58
N THR A 57 65.20 26.18 -15.83
CA THR A 57 63.79 26.28 -16.24
C THR A 57 63.40 25.03 -17.03
N VAL A 58 62.43 24.27 -16.52
CA VAL A 58 61.88 23.06 -17.17
C VAL A 58 60.49 23.39 -17.73
N ASN A 59 60.33 23.35 -19.06
CA ASN A 59 59.04 23.63 -19.71
C ASN A 59 58.13 22.38 -19.72
N SER A 60 57.03 22.40 -18.96
CA SER A 60 56.00 21.35 -18.90
C SER A 60 54.69 21.68 -19.63
N SER A 61 54.61 22.79 -20.37
CA SER A 61 53.35 23.41 -20.82
C SER A 61 52.54 22.62 -21.88
N GLY A 62 53.15 21.72 -22.64
CA GLY A 62 52.45 21.01 -23.75
C GLY A 62 51.56 19.83 -23.35
N LYS A 63 51.63 19.34 -22.10
CA LYS A 63 50.80 18.20 -21.63
C LYS A 63 49.45 18.63 -21.05
N ASP A 64 49.41 19.75 -20.33
CA ASP A 64 48.17 20.24 -19.68
C ASP A 64 47.14 20.74 -20.70
N GLU A 65 47.59 21.26 -21.85
CA GLU A 65 46.72 21.70 -22.94
C GLU A 65 46.00 20.51 -23.60
N LYS A 66 46.70 19.38 -23.82
CA LYS A 66 46.12 18.14 -24.35
C LYS A 66 45.09 17.50 -23.42
N ILE A 67 45.31 17.60 -22.10
CA ILE A 67 44.37 17.07 -21.10
C ILE A 67 43.07 17.89 -21.12
N LYS A 68 43.16 19.23 -21.19
CA LYS A 68 41.98 20.10 -21.31
C LYS A 68 41.21 19.89 -22.61
N GLU A 69 41.93 19.74 -23.73
CA GLU A 69 41.32 19.41 -25.02
C GLU A 69 40.57 18.08 -24.95
N CYS A 70 41.19 17.03 -24.39
CA CYS A 70 40.57 15.74 -24.15
C CYS A 70 39.31 15.84 -23.27
N GLN A 71 39.36 16.60 -22.17
CA GLN A 71 38.20 16.83 -21.30
C GLN A 71 37.04 17.45 -22.08
N GLN A 72 37.32 18.47 -22.89
CA GLN A 72 36.29 19.15 -23.68
C GLN A 72 35.68 18.22 -24.74
N THR A 73 36.52 17.49 -25.50
CA THR A 73 36.03 16.54 -26.51
C THR A 73 35.23 15.41 -25.87
N LEU A 74 35.66 14.90 -24.71
CA LEU A 74 34.91 13.90 -23.96
C LEU A 74 33.53 14.44 -23.54
N LYS A 75 33.46 15.65 -22.96
CA LYS A 75 32.18 16.28 -22.60
C LYS A 75 31.27 16.43 -23.82
N GLU A 76 31.79 16.83 -24.98
CA GLU A 76 31.02 16.95 -26.22
C GLU A 76 30.49 15.60 -26.72
N THR A 77 31.33 14.55 -26.70
CA THR A 77 30.91 13.18 -27.03
C THR A 77 29.82 12.68 -26.10
N LEU A 78 29.96 12.89 -24.78
CA LEU A 78 28.96 12.45 -23.80
C LEU A 78 27.67 13.27 -23.89
N LYS A 79 27.74 14.60 -24.13
CA LYS A 79 26.57 15.43 -24.46
C LYS A 79 25.82 14.82 -25.63
N ARG A 80 26.51 14.55 -26.75
CA ARG A 80 25.88 13.97 -27.94
C ARG A 80 25.26 12.60 -27.66
N LYS A 81 25.92 11.76 -26.84
CA LYS A 81 25.46 10.41 -26.48
C LYS A 81 24.20 10.43 -25.59
N PHE A 82 24.10 11.37 -24.63
CA PHE A 82 23.06 11.34 -23.59
C PHE A 82 22.03 12.49 -23.64
N SER A 83 22.17 13.46 -24.55
CA SER A 83 21.23 14.59 -24.67
C SER A 83 19.78 14.18 -24.95
N TYR A 84 19.58 13.02 -25.55
CA TYR A 84 18.26 12.55 -25.99
C TYR A 84 17.95 11.17 -25.43
N LEU A 85 16.72 10.98 -25.00
CA LEU A 85 16.16 9.66 -24.75
C LEU A 85 15.56 9.14 -26.07
N LEU A 86 15.92 7.90 -26.46
CA LEU A 86 15.29 7.21 -27.57
C LEU A 86 14.08 6.44 -27.04
N GLU A 87 12.88 6.91 -27.37
CA GLU A 87 11.65 6.20 -27.05
C GLU A 87 11.12 5.42 -28.24
N GLY A 88 10.90 4.11 -28.06
CA GLY A 88 10.31 3.26 -29.07
C GLY A 88 11.20 3.09 -30.31
N THR A 89 10.68 3.41 -31.49
CA THR A 89 11.36 3.09 -32.75
C THR A 89 12.40 4.14 -33.17
N THR A 90 13.55 3.66 -33.67
CA THR A 90 14.68 4.45 -34.20
C THR A 90 14.33 5.29 -35.43
N THR A 91 13.74 6.48 -35.23
CA THR A 91 13.63 7.54 -36.25
C THR A 91 13.93 8.88 -35.60
N GLU A 92 14.64 9.80 -36.28
CA GLU A 92 15.05 11.11 -35.74
C GLU A 92 13.90 11.96 -35.20
N ALA A 93 12.67 11.73 -35.67
CA ALA A 93 11.44 12.37 -35.20
C ALA A 93 11.04 12.01 -33.74
N ASN A 94 11.64 10.98 -33.12
CA ASN A 94 11.27 10.50 -31.77
C ASN A 94 12.31 10.85 -30.68
N LYS A 95 13.31 11.69 -30.97
CA LYS A 95 14.31 12.11 -29.99
C LYS A 95 13.72 13.17 -29.06
N ILE A 96 13.61 12.87 -27.77
CA ILE A 96 13.16 13.86 -26.78
C ILE A 96 14.33 14.26 -25.89
N PRO A 97 14.58 15.57 -25.68
CA PRO A 97 15.65 16.01 -24.80
C PRO A 97 15.48 15.43 -23.39
N LEU A 98 16.52 14.76 -22.88
CA LEU A 98 16.47 14.09 -21.59
C LEU A 98 16.11 15.08 -20.47
N ASN A 99 16.72 16.27 -20.50
CA ASN A 99 16.46 17.36 -19.55
C ASN A 99 14.99 17.83 -19.52
N LYS A 100 14.21 17.60 -20.58
CA LYS A 100 12.80 18.02 -20.64
C LYS A 100 11.87 17.01 -19.95
N ILE A 101 12.19 15.72 -20.02
CA ILE A 101 11.34 14.64 -19.50
C ILE A 101 11.82 14.13 -18.14
N TYR A 102 13.11 14.27 -17.83
CA TYR A 102 13.69 13.71 -16.61
C TYR A 102 12.98 14.23 -15.36
N THR A 103 12.57 13.29 -14.53
CA THR A 103 12.00 13.51 -13.20
C THR A 103 12.91 12.80 -12.22
N ASP A 104 13.29 13.49 -11.14
CA ASP A 104 14.20 12.92 -10.14
C ASP A 104 13.62 11.64 -9.53
N LEU A 105 14.49 10.65 -9.31
CA LEU A 105 14.10 9.40 -8.66
C LEU A 105 14.17 9.56 -7.14
N TYR A 106 13.27 8.89 -6.43
CA TYR A 106 13.35 8.78 -4.98
C TYR A 106 14.39 7.69 -4.61
N ILE A 107 15.54 8.13 -4.10
CA ILE A 107 16.67 7.26 -3.70
C ILE A 107 16.84 7.34 -2.18
N THR A 108 17.06 6.19 -1.55
CA THR A 108 17.20 6.04 -0.09
C THR A 108 18.48 5.26 0.25
N GLU A 109 18.95 5.37 1.49
CA GLU A 109 20.06 4.55 1.98
C GLU A 109 19.62 3.09 2.18
N GLY A 110 20.28 2.15 1.52
CA GLY A 110 19.89 0.74 1.49
C GLY A 110 20.52 -0.07 2.62
N GLY A 111 19.81 -0.20 3.75
CA GLY A 111 20.32 -0.83 4.99
C GLY A 111 19.75 -2.21 5.35
N SER A 112 18.81 -2.79 4.61
CA SER A 112 18.27 -4.14 4.91
C SER A 112 19.11 -5.21 4.21
N GLY A 113 19.91 -5.95 4.99
CA GLY A 113 20.84 -6.99 4.52
C GLY A 113 20.21 -8.25 3.90
N GLU A 114 18.93 -8.24 3.51
CA GLU A 114 18.28 -9.35 2.84
C GLU A 114 18.30 -9.14 1.32
N VAL A 115 18.95 -10.06 0.59
CA VAL A 115 18.87 -10.11 -0.87
C VAL A 115 17.44 -10.52 -1.24
N ASN A 116 16.58 -9.54 -1.48
CA ASN A 116 15.16 -9.81 -1.74
C ASN A 116 15.01 -10.44 -3.14
N THR A 117 14.70 -11.74 -3.18
CA THR A 117 14.57 -12.54 -4.42
C THR A 117 13.17 -12.46 -5.06
N GLU A 118 12.32 -11.58 -4.56
CA GLU A 118 10.92 -11.44 -4.99
C GLU A 118 10.77 -10.73 -6.35
N HIS A 119 9.63 -10.98 -7.00
CA HIS A 119 9.25 -10.31 -8.25
C HIS A 119 9.21 -8.78 -8.10
N GLU A 120 9.59 -8.05 -9.16
CA GLU A 120 9.69 -6.59 -9.17
C GLU A 120 8.37 -5.91 -8.80
N VAL A 121 7.24 -6.47 -9.23
CA VAL A 121 5.89 -5.97 -8.92
C VAL A 121 5.55 -6.14 -7.44
N ARG A 122 5.95 -7.26 -6.81
CA ARG A 122 5.71 -7.51 -5.38
C ARG A 122 6.48 -6.53 -4.51
N GLN A 123 7.70 -6.18 -4.91
CA GLN A 123 8.53 -5.19 -4.20
C GLN A 123 7.86 -3.80 -4.21
N ILE A 124 7.25 -3.42 -5.33
CA ILE A 124 6.54 -2.14 -5.47
C ILE A 124 5.25 -2.13 -4.66
N GLU A 125 4.47 -3.21 -4.74
CA GLU A 125 3.25 -3.37 -3.96
C GLU A 125 3.57 -3.34 -2.46
N THR A 126 4.68 -3.97 -2.03
CA THR A 126 5.16 -3.93 -0.64
C THR A 126 5.66 -2.55 -0.23
N ALA A 127 6.45 -1.88 -1.07
CA ALA A 127 6.90 -0.50 -0.82
C ALA A 127 5.72 0.48 -0.74
N SER A 128 4.64 0.25 -1.49
CA SER A 128 3.41 1.06 -1.42
C SER A 128 2.61 0.84 -0.11
N ARG A 129 2.77 -0.32 0.54
CA ARG A 129 2.13 -0.67 1.83
C ARG A 129 2.87 -0.04 3.01
N VAL A 130 4.19 0.08 2.92
CA VAL A 130 5.00 0.72 3.96
C VAL A 130 4.85 2.22 3.76
N HIS A 131 4.01 2.87 4.58
CA HIS A 131 4.05 4.32 4.69
C HIS A 131 5.50 4.73 4.96
N VAL A 132 6.05 5.59 4.09
CA VAL A 132 7.41 6.14 4.17
C VAL A 132 7.52 7.01 5.41
N THR A 133 7.56 6.38 6.57
CA THR A 133 7.88 7.01 7.84
C THR A 133 9.36 6.78 8.09
N GLN A 134 10.14 7.85 7.91
CA GLN A 134 11.53 8.05 8.34
C GLN A 134 12.69 7.58 7.43
N GLU A 135 12.46 7.25 6.15
CA GLU A 135 13.60 7.04 5.24
C GLU A 135 14.16 8.38 4.72
N LYS A 136 15.48 8.57 4.87
CA LYS A 136 16.18 9.77 4.42
C LYS A 136 16.41 9.67 2.91
N SER A 137 15.83 10.61 2.16
CA SER A 137 16.07 10.74 0.72
C SER A 137 17.48 11.23 0.46
N ILE A 138 18.17 10.62 -0.51
CA ILE A 138 19.48 11.03 -1.00
C ILE A 138 19.32 11.52 -2.44
N HIS A 139 19.87 12.68 -2.77
CA HIS A 139 19.88 13.16 -4.15
C HIS A 139 20.99 12.47 -4.95
N CYS A 140 20.79 12.21 -6.25
CA CYS A 140 21.75 11.50 -7.09
C CYS A 140 23.13 12.21 -7.16
N ASN A 141 23.15 13.55 -7.10
CA ASN A 141 24.39 14.33 -7.08
C ASN A 141 25.09 14.32 -5.71
N GLU A 142 24.43 13.83 -4.66
CA GLU A 142 24.98 13.78 -3.29
C GLU A 142 25.49 12.38 -2.91
N LEU A 143 25.52 11.42 -3.85
CA LEU A 143 25.90 10.02 -3.58
C LEU A 143 27.32 9.85 -2.98
N PHE A 144 28.23 10.78 -3.27
CA PHE A 144 29.61 10.76 -2.78
C PHE A 144 29.89 11.80 -1.68
N VAL A 145 28.84 12.46 -1.16
CA VAL A 145 28.95 13.44 -0.07
C VAL A 145 28.73 12.72 1.26
N PRO A 146 29.65 12.82 2.24
CA PRO A 146 29.48 12.18 3.53
C PRO A 146 28.23 12.70 4.26
N PRO A 147 27.46 11.84 4.95
CA PRO A 147 26.37 12.28 5.81
C PRO A 147 26.93 13.16 6.94
N ARG A 148 26.27 14.30 7.20
CA ARG A 148 26.70 15.30 8.20
C ARG A 148 27.01 14.65 9.56
N GLY A 149 28.30 14.53 9.91
CA GLY A 149 28.76 14.05 11.22
C GLY A 149 29.75 12.87 11.20
N GLU A 150 30.02 12.25 10.05
CA GLU A 150 30.98 11.14 9.92
C GLU A 150 32.18 11.51 9.01
N ASP A 151 33.40 11.21 9.45
CA ASP A 151 34.67 11.41 8.70
C ASP A 151 34.90 10.33 7.60
N LEU A 152 33.86 9.59 7.20
CA LEU A 152 33.96 8.49 6.25
C LEU A 152 33.95 8.99 4.79
N GLN A 153 35.06 8.78 4.08
CA GLN A 153 35.19 9.09 2.65
C GLN A 153 34.52 8.01 1.79
N ILE A 154 33.38 8.33 1.17
CA ILE A 154 32.64 7.43 0.27
C ILE A 154 33.35 7.37 -1.09
N ARG A 155 33.84 6.19 -1.49
CA ARG A 155 34.48 5.96 -2.80
C ARG A 155 33.63 5.07 -3.72
N THR A 156 33.04 4.01 -3.19
CA THR A 156 32.32 2.99 -3.96
C THR A 156 30.87 2.93 -3.53
N VAL A 157 29.98 3.39 -4.42
CA VAL A 157 28.54 3.43 -4.23
C VAL A 157 27.90 2.36 -5.09
N ILE A 158 27.01 1.54 -4.51
CA ILE A 158 26.14 0.65 -5.28
C ILE A 158 24.70 1.14 -5.18
N THR A 159 24.05 1.32 -6.33
CA THR A 159 22.65 1.72 -6.43
C THR A 159 21.82 0.54 -6.93
N ARG A 160 20.97 0.03 -6.06
CA ARG A 160 20.08 -1.10 -6.30
C ARG A 160 18.68 -0.60 -6.70
N GLY A 161 17.96 -1.42 -7.43
CA GLY A 161 16.54 -1.18 -7.71
C GLY A 161 15.99 -2.16 -8.76
N VAL A 162 14.67 -2.27 -8.83
CA VAL A 162 13.97 -3.14 -9.79
C VAL A 162 14.23 -2.74 -11.26
N ALA A 163 13.94 -3.60 -12.24
CA ALA A 163 14.06 -3.21 -13.64
C ALA A 163 13.12 -2.06 -14.00
N GLY A 164 13.50 -1.31 -15.05
CA GLY A 164 12.72 -0.16 -15.52
C GLY A 164 12.67 1.04 -14.55
N ILE A 165 13.18 0.92 -13.32
CA ILE A 165 13.04 1.94 -12.27
C ILE A 165 13.79 3.25 -12.53
N GLY A 166 14.65 3.27 -13.56
CA GLY A 166 15.34 4.48 -14.02
C GLY A 166 16.83 4.55 -13.69
N LYS A 167 17.46 3.50 -13.13
CA LYS A 167 18.90 3.47 -12.78
C LYS A 167 19.82 3.98 -13.90
N THR A 168 19.74 3.37 -15.09
CA THR A 168 20.51 3.78 -16.28
C THR A 168 20.19 5.21 -16.71
N VAL A 169 18.91 5.63 -16.60
CA VAL A 169 18.49 6.99 -16.98
C VAL A 169 19.09 8.02 -16.02
N SER A 170 19.17 7.73 -14.71
CA SER A 170 19.84 8.59 -13.73
C SER A 170 21.35 8.62 -13.92
N ALA A 171 21.99 7.50 -14.25
CA ALA A 171 23.41 7.47 -14.61
C ALA A 171 23.71 8.33 -15.86
N ASN A 172 22.86 8.22 -16.88
CA ASN A 172 22.96 9.05 -18.09
C ASN A 172 22.71 10.52 -17.78
N LYS A 173 21.73 10.84 -16.92
CA LYS A 173 21.43 12.21 -16.50
C LYS A 173 22.57 12.84 -15.72
N PHE A 174 23.14 12.13 -14.75
CA PHE A 174 24.31 12.56 -14.01
C PHE A 174 25.48 12.90 -14.95
N THR A 175 25.73 12.00 -15.92
CA THR A 175 26.79 12.20 -16.91
C THR A 175 26.52 13.41 -17.81
N LEU A 176 25.26 13.62 -18.22
CA LEU A 176 24.84 14.76 -19.01
C LEU A 176 25.02 16.07 -18.23
N ASP A 177 24.63 16.12 -16.96
CA ASP A 177 24.77 17.31 -16.11
C ASP A 177 26.23 17.68 -15.87
N TRP A 178 27.10 16.68 -15.67
CA TRP A 178 28.55 16.89 -15.61
C TRP A 178 29.09 17.43 -16.94
N ALA A 179 28.69 16.84 -18.05
CA ALA A 179 29.16 17.26 -19.36
C ALA A 179 28.70 18.69 -19.71
N GLU A 180 27.45 19.03 -19.39
CA GLU A 180 26.86 20.38 -19.52
C GLU A 180 27.35 21.38 -18.47
N GLU A 181 28.20 20.96 -17.53
CA GLU A 181 28.77 21.79 -16.47
C GLU A 181 27.71 22.42 -15.55
N ARG A 182 26.56 21.73 -15.40
CA ARG A 182 25.49 22.16 -14.49
C ARG A 182 25.76 21.75 -13.05
N GLU A 183 26.28 20.53 -12.86
CA GLU A 183 26.47 19.89 -11.56
C GLU A 183 27.75 19.04 -11.57
N ASN A 184 28.25 18.65 -10.39
CA ASN A 184 29.42 17.77 -10.22
C ASN A 184 30.73 18.29 -10.86
N THR A 185 30.93 19.61 -10.89
CA THR A 185 32.12 20.28 -11.47
C THR A 185 33.43 19.98 -10.70
N ASN A 186 33.33 19.32 -9.56
CA ASN A 186 34.45 18.82 -8.76
C ASN A 186 35.13 17.56 -9.34
N LEU A 187 34.56 16.95 -10.39
CA LEU A 187 35.12 15.79 -11.08
C LEU A 187 35.81 16.21 -12.38
N ASP A 188 37.04 15.75 -12.59
CA ASP A 188 37.82 16.03 -13.79
C ASP A 188 37.40 15.16 -14.97
N PHE A 189 37.00 13.90 -14.70
CA PHE A 189 36.58 12.94 -15.72
C PHE A 189 35.45 12.04 -15.20
N VAL A 190 34.47 11.78 -16.07
CA VAL A 190 33.40 10.80 -15.85
C VAL A 190 33.40 9.79 -17.00
N PHE A 191 33.56 8.51 -16.67
CA PHE A 191 33.60 7.41 -17.64
C PHE A 191 32.43 6.44 -17.40
N PRO A 192 31.33 6.57 -18.15
CA PRO A 192 30.22 5.62 -18.10
C PRO A 192 30.53 4.35 -18.89
N LEU A 193 30.62 3.21 -18.20
CA LEU A 193 30.92 1.90 -18.74
C LEU A 193 29.71 0.98 -18.52
N SER A 194 29.10 0.46 -19.58
CA SER A 194 28.03 -0.52 -19.44
C SER A 194 28.58 -1.94 -19.40
N PHE A 195 28.10 -2.78 -18.47
CA PHE A 195 28.42 -4.21 -18.47
C PHE A 195 28.01 -4.89 -19.79
N ARG A 196 27.00 -4.35 -20.51
CA ARG A 196 26.63 -4.81 -21.85
C ARG A 196 27.79 -4.67 -22.84
N GLU A 197 28.45 -3.50 -22.85
CA GLU A 197 29.59 -3.21 -23.73
C GLU A 197 30.80 -4.07 -23.33
N LEU A 198 31.05 -4.20 -22.02
CA LEU A 198 32.19 -4.95 -21.48
C LEU A 198 32.10 -6.47 -21.74
N ASN A 199 30.90 -7.04 -21.69
CA ASN A 199 30.67 -8.46 -21.96
C ASN A 199 31.12 -8.89 -23.37
N LEU A 200 31.06 -8.00 -24.36
CA LEU A 200 31.48 -8.30 -25.73
C LEU A 200 33.00 -8.48 -25.86
N MET A 201 33.74 -7.84 -24.97
CA MET A 201 35.20 -7.80 -24.98
C MET A 201 35.82 -8.86 -24.06
N ARG A 202 34.99 -9.68 -23.39
CA ARG A 202 35.42 -10.66 -22.36
C ARG A 202 36.42 -11.73 -22.82
N LYS A 203 36.49 -12.03 -24.13
CA LYS A 203 37.37 -13.05 -24.70
C LYS A 203 38.77 -12.53 -25.06
N LYS A 204 39.02 -11.22 -24.89
CA LYS A 204 40.29 -10.57 -25.23
C LYS A 204 40.92 -9.96 -23.98
N ASN A 205 42.24 -9.84 -24.00
CA ASN A 205 42.98 -9.18 -22.93
C ASN A 205 43.18 -7.70 -23.28
N PHE A 206 42.97 -6.83 -22.30
CA PHE A 206 43.13 -5.39 -22.41
C PHE A 206 43.98 -4.89 -21.24
N SER A 207 44.80 -3.88 -21.47
CA SER A 207 45.22 -3.00 -20.39
C SER A 207 44.10 -2.02 -20.09
N PHE A 208 44.06 -1.44 -18.88
CA PHE A 208 43.00 -0.51 -18.52
C PHE A 208 43.00 0.73 -19.44
N VAL A 209 44.19 1.25 -19.75
CA VAL A 209 44.34 2.36 -20.72
C VAL A 209 43.81 1.98 -22.10
N ARG A 210 44.13 0.77 -22.58
CA ARG A 210 43.66 0.32 -23.89
C ARG A 210 42.14 0.11 -23.92
N LEU A 211 41.56 -0.39 -22.84
CA LEU A 211 40.11 -0.55 -22.72
C LEU A 211 39.40 0.80 -22.83
N LEU A 212 39.88 1.82 -22.11
CA LEU A 212 39.30 3.16 -22.17
C LEU A 212 39.54 3.84 -23.52
N ASN A 213 40.72 3.69 -24.14
CA ASN A 213 40.96 4.23 -25.48
C ASN A 213 40.06 3.61 -26.56
N VAL A 214 39.59 2.36 -26.35
CA VAL A 214 38.65 1.71 -27.27
C VAL A 214 37.23 2.25 -27.08
N LEU A 215 36.81 2.50 -25.84
CA LEU A 215 35.47 2.99 -25.51
C LEU A 215 35.33 4.51 -25.66
N PHE A 216 36.43 5.24 -25.46
CA PHE A 216 36.57 6.69 -25.52
C PHE A 216 37.84 7.04 -26.31
N PRO A 217 37.80 7.00 -27.66
CA PRO A 217 38.96 7.29 -28.51
C PRO A 217 39.64 8.63 -28.22
N GLU A 218 38.91 9.59 -27.67
CA GLU A 218 39.36 10.92 -27.26
C GLU A 218 40.43 10.88 -26.15
N THR A 219 40.53 9.77 -25.42
CA THR A 219 41.51 9.59 -24.34
C THR A 219 42.89 9.12 -24.81
N LYS A 220 43.03 8.79 -26.10
CA LYS A 220 44.25 8.23 -26.67
C LYS A 220 45.40 9.24 -26.68
N ASP A 221 46.60 8.81 -26.26
CA ASP A 221 47.85 9.58 -26.26
C ASP A 221 47.84 10.88 -25.40
N THR A 222 46.90 10.98 -24.46
CA THR A 222 46.72 12.15 -23.57
C THR A 222 47.54 12.10 -22.28
N GLY A 223 47.93 10.90 -21.83
CA GLY A 223 48.67 10.71 -20.58
C GLY A 223 47.85 10.88 -19.29
N ILE A 224 46.51 10.85 -19.35
CA ILE A 224 45.61 11.06 -18.19
C ILE A 224 45.87 10.12 -16.99
N PHE A 225 46.49 8.96 -17.22
CA PHE A 225 46.83 8.00 -16.15
C PHE A 225 48.26 8.12 -15.63
N THR A 226 49.08 9.05 -16.14
CA THR A 226 50.51 9.19 -15.80
C THR A 226 50.77 10.22 -14.70
N ASN A 227 49.89 11.22 -14.53
CA ASN A 227 49.95 12.22 -13.46
C ASN A 227 48.79 11.98 -12.48
N GLY A 228 49.07 11.31 -11.36
CA GLY A 228 48.06 10.76 -10.43
C GLY A 228 47.23 11.76 -9.60
N GLN A 229 46.75 12.86 -10.18
CA GLN A 229 46.00 13.93 -9.47
C GLN A 229 44.58 14.21 -9.99
N HIS A 230 44.06 13.44 -10.96
CA HIS A 230 42.70 13.67 -11.46
C HIS A 230 41.62 12.95 -10.65
N LYS A 231 40.55 13.66 -10.28
CA LYS A 231 39.34 13.08 -9.69
C LYS A 231 38.49 12.46 -10.79
N MET A 232 38.59 11.14 -10.93
CA MET A 232 37.86 10.36 -11.93
C MET A 232 36.70 9.60 -11.29
N LEU A 233 35.55 9.57 -11.98
CA LEU A 233 34.41 8.71 -11.64
C LEU A 233 34.19 7.67 -12.73
N PHE A 234 34.13 6.40 -12.34
CA PHE A 234 33.72 5.30 -13.21
C PHE A 234 32.30 4.86 -12.85
N ILE A 235 31.37 5.01 -13.80
CA ILE A 235 29.98 4.56 -13.64
C ILE A 235 29.86 3.19 -14.32
N LEU A 236 29.69 2.13 -13.53
CA LEU A 236 29.53 0.75 -14.01
C LEU A 236 28.02 0.42 -14.06
N ASP A 237 27.41 0.60 -15.22
CA ASP A 237 25.96 0.45 -15.39
C ASP A 237 25.56 -0.99 -15.76
N GLY A 238 24.60 -1.56 -15.02
CA GLY A 238 23.94 -2.83 -15.35
C GLY A 238 24.68 -4.09 -14.90
N LEU A 239 25.16 -4.15 -13.65
CA LEU A 239 25.86 -5.35 -13.12
C LEU A 239 25.03 -6.64 -13.24
N ASP A 240 23.69 -6.55 -13.19
CA ASP A 240 22.78 -7.69 -13.40
C ASP A 240 22.86 -8.33 -14.79
N GLU A 241 23.46 -7.62 -15.74
CA GLU A 241 23.66 -8.08 -17.11
C GLU A 241 25.08 -8.63 -17.32
N SER A 242 25.94 -8.56 -16.29
CA SER A 242 27.30 -9.06 -16.34
C SER A 242 27.33 -10.58 -16.53
N ARG A 243 28.19 -11.03 -17.45
CA ARG A 243 28.58 -12.44 -17.62
C ARG A 243 30.07 -12.65 -17.35
N LEU A 244 30.69 -11.67 -16.70
CA LEU A 244 32.08 -11.71 -16.26
C LEU A 244 32.14 -12.44 -14.93
N SER A 245 33.07 -13.38 -14.77
CA SER A 245 33.30 -14.06 -13.49
C SER A 245 34.10 -13.12 -12.57
N LEU A 246 33.39 -12.28 -11.81
CA LEU A 246 33.99 -11.34 -10.86
C LEU A 246 34.39 -12.06 -9.57
N ASP A 247 35.58 -12.67 -9.58
CA ASP A 247 36.15 -13.30 -8.38
C ASP A 247 36.94 -12.27 -7.57
N PHE A 248 36.50 -11.98 -6.34
CA PHE A 248 37.18 -11.03 -5.45
C PHE A 248 38.26 -11.68 -4.56
N LYS A 249 38.33 -13.01 -4.53
CA LYS A 249 39.27 -13.78 -3.69
C LYS A 249 40.49 -14.25 -4.46
N GLU A 250 40.28 -14.95 -5.58
CA GLU A 250 41.35 -15.67 -6.30
C GLU A 250 41.90 -14.90 -7.52
N ASN A 251 41.30 -13.76 -7.90
CA ASN A 251 41.79 -13.01 -9.07
C ASN A 251 43.17 -12.40 -8.86
N GLU A 252 43.95 -12.43 -9.95
CA GLU A 252 45.27 -11.80 -10.09
C GLU A 252 45.24 -10.33 -9.63
N ILE A 253 46.26 -9.90 -8.87
CA ILE A 253 46.39 -8.52 -8.41
C ILE A 253 47.12 -7.71 -9.47
N VAL A 254 46.45 -6.68 -9.98
CA VAL A 254 46.97 -5.78 -11.03
C VAL A 254 46.97 -4.36 -10.48
N THR A 255 48.14 -3.73 -10.46
CA THR A 255 48.32 -2.34 -10.02
C THR A 255 48.73 -1.40 -11.15
N ASP A 256 49.26 -1.94 -12.25
CA ASP A 256 49.68 -1.17 -13.43
C ASP A 256 48.54 -1.08 -14.45
N VAL A 257 48.16 0.15 -14.81
CA VAL A 257 47.11 0.45 -15.80
C VAL A 257 47.49 0.01 -17.22
N THR A 258 48.77 -0.23 -17.50
CA THR A 258 49.30 -0.65 -18.81
C THR A 258 49.40 -2.18 -18.96
N GLN A 259 49.25 -2.95 -17.87
CA GLN A 259 49.33 -4.41 -17.89
C GLN A 259 48.08 -5.04 -18.57
N PRO A 260 48.24 -5.86 -19.64
CA PRO A 260 47.10 -6.52 -20.29
C PRO A 260 46.55 -7.70 -19.48
N THR A 261 45.27 -7.66 -19.11
CA THR A 261 44.58 -8.76 -18.40
C THR A 261 43.13 -8.90 -18.89
N THR A 262 42.35 -9.81 -18.29
CA THR A 262 40.93 -9.93 -18.61
C THR A 262 40.12 -8.80 -17.97
N ILE A 263 38.99 -8.44 -18.57
CA ILE A 263 38.13 -7.36 -18.04
C ILE A 263 37.62 -7.65 -16.63
N ALA A 264 37.34 -8.91 -16.31
CA ALA A 264 36.92 -9.32 -14.96
C ALA A 264 38.00 -9.00 -13.91
N VAL A 265 39.27 -9.24 -14.25
CA VAL A 265 40.43 -8.92 -13.39
C VAL A 265 40.60 -7.40 -13.26
N LEU A 266 40.46 -6.63 -14.35
CA LEU A 266 40.52 -5.17 -14.30
C LEU A 266 39.45 -4.56 -13.37
N LEU A 267 38.19 -4.96 -13.53
CA LEU A 267 37.07 -4.44 -12.74
C LEU A 267 37.20 -4.80 -11.26
N THR A 268 37.55 -6.05 -10.95
CA THR A 268 37.75 -6.49 -9.56
C THR A 268 38.90 -5.73 -8.90
N ASN A 269 40.00 -5.46 -9.59
CA ASN A 269 41.12 -4.68 -9.04
C ASN A 269 40.78 -3.19 -8.84
N ILE A 270 39.94 -2.60 -9.69
CA ILE A 270 39.45 -1.22 -9.50
C ILE A 270 38.56 -1.14 -8.26
N ILE A 271 37.65 -2.11 -8.09
CA ILE A 271 36.75 -2.16 -6.93
C ILE A 271 37.57 -2.43 -5.64
N ARG A 272 38.57 -3.34 -5.68
CA ARG A 272 39.49 -3.67 -4.56
C ARG A 272 40.49 -2.55 -4.20
N LYS A 273 40.41 -1.36 -4.81
CA LYS A 273 41.35 -0.24 -4.62
C LYS A 273 42.81 -0.58 -5.02
N ARG A 274 43.04 -1.63 -5.83
CA ARG A 274 44.38 -2.04 -6.31
C ARG A 274 44.77 -1.30 -7.59
N LEU A 275 43.80 -1.02 -8.44
CA LEU A 275 43.97 -0.22 -9.66
C LEU A 275 43.20 1.10 -9.50
N LEU A 276 43.86 2.24 -9.71
CA LEU A 276 43.30 3.58 -9.53
C LEU A 276 42.62 3.80 -8.15
N PRO A 277 43.39 3.78 -7.05
CA PRO A 277 42.85 3.85 -5.69
C PRO A 277 42.03 5.13 -5.43
N SER A 278 42.40 6.26 -6.03
CA SER A 278 41.73 7.56 -5.86
C SER A 278 40.45 7.73 -6.71
N ALA A 279 40.12 6.77 -7.58
CA ALA A 279 38.94 6.88 -8.44
C ALA A 279 37.65 6.55 -7.69
N LEU A 280 36.59 7.32 -7.95
CA LEU A 280 35.24 7.05 -7.47
C LEU A 280 34.57 5.99 -8.37
N ILE A 281 33.71 5.17 -7.77
CA ILE A 281 33.00 4.11 -8.47
C ILE A 281 31.53 4.18 -8.12
N TRP A 282 30.68 4.24 -9.15
CA TRP A 282 29.25 4.11 -9.02
C TRP A 282 28.76 2.89 -9.79
N ILE A 283 28.19 1.90 -9.11
CA ILE A 283 27.67 0.68 -9.74
C ILE A 283 26.15 0.67 -9.68
N THR A 284 25.47 0.44 -10.80
CA THR A 284 24.03 0.20 -10.81
C THR A 284 23.73 -1.30 -10.97
N SER A 285 22.75 -1.82 -10.22
CA SER A 285 22.41 -3.25 -10.28
C SER A 285 20.98 -3.54 -9.83
N ARG A 286 20.47 -4.73 -10.17
CA ARG A 286 19.33 -5.31 -9.46
C ARG A 286 19.77 -5.87 -8.10
N PRO A 287 18.88 -5.94 -7.09
CA PRO A 287 19.23 -6.44 -5.75
C PRO A 287 19.94 -7.80 -5.77
N VAL A 288 19.43 -8.76 -6.55
CA VAL A 288 20.01 -10.12 -6.64
C VAL A 288 21.45 -10.09 -7.15
N ALA A 289 21.73 -9.36 -8.23
CA ALA A 289 23.06 -9.33 -8.84
C ALA A 289 24.08 -8.53 -8.04
N SER A 290 23.64 -7.61 -7.20
CA SER A 290 24.52 -6.82 -6.33
C SER A 290 25.32 -7.67 -5.34
N SER A 291 24.82 -8.87 -5.00
CA SER A 291 25.50 -9.83 -4.13
C SER A 291 26.79 -10.41 -4.71
N GLN A 292 27.04 -10.23 -6.02
CA GLN A 292 28.30 -10.60 -6.66
C GLN A 292 29.49 -9.80 -6.12
N ILE A 293 29.25 -8.62 -5.54
CA ILE A 293 30.28 -7.76 -4.96
C ILE A 293 30.18 -7.85 -3.44
N PRO A 294 31.23 -8.33 -2.74
CA PRO A 294 31.26 -8.36 -1.28
C PRO A 294 31.06 -6.97 -0.66
N LEU A 295 30.27 -6.89 0.41
CA LEU A 295 29.96 -5.64 1.12
C LEU A 295 31.19 -4.93 1.66
N GLU A 296 32.27 -5.66 1.96
CA GLU A 296 33.57 -5.10 2.40
C GLU A 296 34.24 -4.17 1.38
N PHE A 297 33.84 -4.21 0.11
CA PHE A 297 34.33 -3.33 -0.95
C PHE A 297 33.38 -2.19 -1.31
N ILE A 298 32.26 -2.05 -0.59
CA ILE A 298 31.21 -1.07 -0.85
C ILE A 298 31.12 -0.12 0.35
N ASP A 299 31.26 1.18 0.11
CA ASP A 299 31.20 2.18 1.18
C ASP A 299 29.75 2.65 1.42
N LEU A 300 28.92 2.69 0.37
CA LEU A 300 27.51 3.09 0.46
C LEU A 300 26.62 2.23 -0.44
N VAL A 301 25.53 1.70 0.13
CA VAL A 301 24.45 1.05 -0.61
C VAL A 301 23.27 2.01 -0.66
N THR A 302 22.77 2.28 -1.86
CA THR A 302 21.56 3.07 -2.09
C THR A 302 20.51 2.25 -2.81
N GLU A 303 19.24 2.56 -2.59
CA GLU A 303 18.11 1.91 -3.22
C GLU A 303 17.20 2.93 -3.90
N VAL A 304 16.97 2.72 -5.19
CA VAL A 304 16.00 3.48 -5.98
C VAL A 304 14.62 2.88 -5.76
N ARG A 305 13.73 3.64 -5.11
CA ARG A 305 12.36 3.20 -4.88
C ARG A 305 11.51 3.38 -6.13
N GLY A 306 11.62 4.51 -6.83
CA GLY A 306 10.82 4.84 -8.03
C GLY A 306 10.27 6.25 -7.96
N PHE A 307 9.13 6.49 -8.63
CA PHE A 307 8.40 7.76 -8.55
C PHE A 307 7.43 7.77 -7.35
N SER A 308 7.62 8.75 -6.47
CA SER A 308 6.61 9.15 -5.50
C SER A 308 5.35 9.69 -6.20
N ASN A 309 4.21 9.76 -5.50
CA ASN A 309 2.96 10.25 -6.10
C ASN A 309 3.10 11.65 -6.75
N PRO A 310 3.79 12.63 -6.16
CA PRO A 310 4.06 13.91 -6.83
C PRO A 310 4.92 13.78 -8.09
N GLN A 311 5.95 12.92 -8.07
CA GLN A 311 6.83 12.69 -9.22
C GLN A 311 6.10 12.02 -10.39
N LYS A 312 5.11 11.15 -10.12
CA LYS A 312 4.24 10.59 -11.17
C LYS A 312 3.52 11.70 -11.94
N ASP A 313 2.86 12.61 -11.21
CA ASP A 313 2.14 13.74 -11.80
C ASP A 313 3.08 14.66 -12.59
N GLU A 314 4.26 14.95 -12.03
CA GLU A 314 5.30 15.73 -12.68
C GLU A 314 5.74 15.11 -14.02
N TYR A 315 6.00 13.80 -14.02
CA TYR A 315 6.39 13.09 -15.23
C TYR A 315 5.32 13.21 -16.32
N PHE A 316 4.04 12.99 -16.00
CA PHE A 316 2.96 13.10 -16.99
C PHE A 316 2.82 14.51 -17.56
N ARG A 317 2.95 15.56 -16.73
CA ARG A 317 2.92 16.96 -17.17
C ARG A 317 4.12 17.37 -18.03
N LYS A 318 5.31 16.82 -17.75
CA LYS A 318 6.51 17.01 -18.57
C LYS A 318 6.40 16.28 -19.91
N LYS A 319 5.82 15.08 -19.89
CA LYS A 319 5.73 14.18 -21.04
C LYS A 319 4.69 14.63 -22.07
N ILE A 320 3.50 15.01 -21.60
CA ILE A 320 2.35 15.35 -22.45
C ILE A 320 2.34 16.87 -22.64
N SER A 321 2.43 17.32 -23.89
CA SER A 321 2.57 18.75 -24.19
C SER A 321 1.29 19.56 -23.84
N ASN A 322 0.11 18.95 -23.97
CA ASN A 322 -1.16 19.57 -23.62
C ASN A 322 -1.49 19.35 -22.14
N GLN A 323 -1.49 20.42 -21.34
CA GLN A 323 -1.72 20.35 -19.89
C GLN A 323 -3.11 19.82 -19.51
N SER A 324 -4.17 20.20 -20.23
CA SER A 324 -5.51 19.67 -19.97
C SER A 324 -5.59 18.16 -20.22
N LEU A 325 -4.91 17.68 -21.26
CA LEU A 325 -4.81 16.24 -21.54
C LEU A 325 -3.95 15.53 -20.49
N ALA A 326 -2.87 16.16 -20.03
CA ALA A 326 -2.02 15.62 -18.97
C ALA A 326 -2.81 15.45 -17.66
N ASP A 327 -3.60 16.45 -17.26
CA ASP A 327 -4.44 16.37 -16.06
C ASP A 327 -5.55 15.31 -16.20
N ARG A 328 -6.12 15.13 -17.40
CA ARG A 328 -7.04 14.01 -17.68
C ARG A 328 -6.37 12.64 -17.55
N VAL A 329 -5.14 12.50 -18.07
CA VAL A 329 -4.34 11.28 -17.91
C VAL A 329 -4.05 11.01 -16.43
N ILE A 330 -3.62 12.03 -15.68
CA ILE A 330 -3.34 11.91 -14.24
C ILE A 330 -4.59 11.48 -13.48
N THR A 331 -5.73 12.10 -13.79
CA THR A 331 -7.02 11.76 -13.16
C THR A 331 -7.41 10.32 -13.45
N HIS A 332 -7.28 9.86 -14.71
CA HIS A 332 -7.59 8.48 -15.10
C HIS A 332 -6.62 7.46 -14.50
N VAL A 333 -5.32 7.76 -14.46
CA VAL A 333 -4.33 6.88 -13.82
C VAL A 333 -4.63 6.76 -12.33
N LYS A 334 -4.97 7.86 -11.65
CA LYS A 334 -5.35 7.85 -10.23
C LYS A 334 -6.66 7.12 -9.95
N SER A 335 -7.63 7.16 -10.87
CA SER A 335 -8.87 6.39 -10.73
C SER A 335 -8.63 4.88 -10.93
N CYS A 336 -7.63 4.49 -11.71
CA CYS A 336 -7.31 3.07 -11.95
C CYS A 336 -6.13 2.62 -11.08
N GLN A 337 -6.39 2.16 -9.86
CA GLN A 337 -5.34 1.95 -8.86
C GLN A 337 -4.25 0.95 -9.29
N SER A 338 -4.60 -0.11 -10.03
CA SER A 338 -3.59 -1.05 -10.57
C SER A 338 -2.61 -0.34 -11.49
N LEU A 339 -3.08 0.62 -12.31
CA LEU A 339 -2.21 1.44 -13.16
C LEU A 339 -1.40 2.43 -12.32
N HIS A 340 -2.01 3.05 -11.31
CA HIS A 340 -1.35 4.02 -10.43
C HIS A 340 -0.19 3.42 -9.62
N ILE A 341 -0.35 2.20 -9.11
CA ILE A 341 0.72 1.45 -8.42
C ILE A 341 1.85 1.12 -9.40
N MET A 342 1.51 0.62 -10.58
CA MET A 342 2.52 0.28 -11.59
C MET A 342 3.30 1.50 -12.07
N CYS A 343 2.66 2.67 -12.17
CA CYS A 343 3.31 3.95 -12.46
C CYS A 343 4.31 4.41 -11.37
N HIS A 344 4.56 3.63 -10.32
CA HIS A 344 5.75 3.80 -9.50
C HIS A 344 7.04 3.55 -10.30
N ILE A 345 7.02 2.64 -11.30
CA ILE A 345 8.13 2.46 -12.23
C ILE A 345 7.98 3.42 -13.42
N PRO A 346 8.99 4.25 -13.73
CA PRO A 346 8.94 5.19 -14.86
C PRO A 346 8.59 4.57 -16.21
N ILE A 347 9.01 3.32 -16.50
CA ILE A 347 8.66 2.65 -17.76
C ILE A 347 7.14 2.47 -17.92
N PHE A 348 6.40 2.23 -16.83
CA PHE A 348 4.94 2.14 -16.88
C PHE A 348 4.30 3.51 -17.06
N CYS A 349 4.87 4.58 -16.47
CA CYS A 349 4.43 5.95 -16.77
C CYS A 349 4.59 6.28 -18.26
N TRP A 350 5.71 5.89 -18.86
CA TRP A 350 5.94 6.06 -20.29
C TRP A 350 4.91 5.33 -21.15
N MET A 351 4.65 4.04 -20.84
CA MET A 351 3.63 3.25 -21.54
C MET A 351 2.23 3.87 -21.39
N ALA A 352 1.85 4.22 -20.17
CA ALA A 352 0.55 4.82 -19.86
C ALA A 352 0.38 6.17 -20.58
N ALA A 353 1.39 7.04 -20.55
CA ALA A 353 1.36 8.31 -21.28
C ALA A 353 1.17 8.07 -22.79
N SER A 354 1.93 7.15 -23.38
CA SER A 354 1.89 6.86 -24.82
C SER A 354 0.53 6.33 -25.30
N VAL A 355 -0.14 5.53 -24.46
CA VAL A 355 -1.46 4.95 -24.76
C VAL A 355 -2.58 5.94 -24.48
N LEU A 356 -2.60 6.51 -23.27
CA LEU A 356 -3.69 7.36 -22.81
C LEU A 356 -3.71 8.71 -23.52
N GLU A 357 -2.56 9.29 -23.88
CA GLU A 357 -2.49 10.52 -24.67
C GLU A 357 -3.26 10.39 -25.98
N LYS A 358 -3.07 9.28 -26.71
CA LYS A 358 -3.78 9.03 -27.97
C LYS A 358 -5.26 8.72 -27.78
N LYS A 359 -5.62 7.94 -26.76
CA LYS A 359 -7.00 7.53 -26.52
C LYS A 359 -7.87 8.68 -26.00
N LEU A 360 -7.40 9.41 -24.99
CA LEU A 360 -8.14 10.53 -24.40
C LEU A 360 -8.25 11.73 -25.34
N ALA A 361 -7.37 11.83 -26.36
CA ALA A 361 -7.49 12.83 -27.41
C ALA A 361 -8.66 12.58 -28.39
N MET A 362 -9.22 11.36 -28.48
CA MET A 362 -10.25 11.00 -29.46
C MET A 362 -11.71 11.00 -28.95
N THR A 363 -12.00 11.63 -27.81
CA THR A 363 -13.35 11.91 -27.25
C THR A 363 -14.31 10.73 -26.97
N GLU A 364 -13.99 9.48 -27.32
CA GLU A 364 -14.81 8.33 -26.96
C GLU A 364 -14.37 7.68 -25.63
N ASP A 365 -15.10 7.96 -24.54
CA ASP A 365 -14.79 7.45 -23.18
C ASP A 365 -14.92 5.91 -23.03
N LYS A 366 -15.59 5.23 -23.97
CA LYS A 366 -15.92 3.79 -23.85
C LYS A 366 -14.73 2.84 -24.07
N ASP A 367 -13.58 3.32 -24.55
CA ASP A 367 -12.44 2.49 -24.96
C ASP A 367 -11.12 2.87 -24.25
N ILE A 368 -11.22 3.48 -23.06
CA ILE A 368 -10.06 3.85 -22.24
C ILE A 368 -9.67 2.66 -21.35
N PRO A 369 -8.38 2.23 -21.35
CA PRO A 369 -7.94 1.10 -20.54
C PRO A 369 -8.07 1.35 -19.04
N LYS A 370 -8.77 0.47 -18.35
CA LYS A 370 -8.92 0.46 -16.88
C LYS A 370 -8.01 -0.57 -16.21
N THR A 371 -7.80 -1.71 -16.86
CA THR A 371 -6.94 -2.77 -16.34
C THR A 371 -5.53 -2.73 -16.94
N LEU A 372 -4.59 -3.42 -16.30
CA LEU A 372 -3.22 -3.49 -16.79
C LEU A 372 -3.16 -4.28 -18.10
N THR A 373 -3.96 -5.34 -18.23
CA THR A 373 -4.03 -6.10 -19.48
C THR A 373 -4.56 -5.24 -20.63
N GLN A 374 -5.61 -4.43 -20.39
CA GLN A 374 -6.11 -3.49 -21.40
C GLN A 374 -5.03 -2.50 -21.84
N MET A 375 -4.30 -1.92 -20.88
CA MET A 375 -3.19 -1.00 -21.19
C MET A 375 -2.17 -1.65 -22.14
N TYR A 376 -1.80 -2.90 -21.88
CA TYR A 376 -0.87 -3.66 -22.71
C TYR A 376 -1.45 -4.04 -24.08
N ILE A 377 -2.74 -4.36 -24.18
CA ILE A 377 -3.42 -4.61 -25.47
C ILE A 377 -3.45 -3.36 -26.34
N HIS A 378 -3.72 -2.19 -25.75
CA HIS A 378 -3.67 -0.92 -26.50
C HIS A 378 -2.24 -0.53 -26.86
N PHE A 379 -1.26 -0.78 -25.98
CA PHE A 379 0.16 -0.64 -26.32
C PHE A 379 0.56 -1.52 -27.51
N LEU A 380 0.12 -2.80 -27.51
CA LEU A 380 0.29 -3.71 -28.63
C LEU A 380 -0.38 -3.17 -29.91
N SER A 381 -1.59 -2.63 -29.80
CA SER A 381 -2.31 -2.05 -30.95
C SER A 381 -1.53 -0.90 -31.60
N LEU A 382 -1.01 0.03 -30.79
CA LEU A 382 -0.17 1.13 -31.28
C LEU A 382 1.08 0.62 -32.00
N TYR A 383 1.67 -0.46 -31.48
CA TYR A 383 2.82 -1.09 -32.07
C TYR A 383 2.50 -1.82 -33.38
N VAL A 384 1.39 -2.56 -33.45
CA VAL A 384 0.89 -3.23 -34.67
C VAL A 384 0.62 -2.21 -35.78
N ASP A 385 0.02 -1.07 -35.46
CA ASP A 385 -0.24 -0.01 -36.45
C ASP A 385 1.05 0.61 -37.00
N ASN A 386 2.08 0.75 -36.17
CA ASN A 386 3.41 1.16 -36.63
C ASN A 386 4.08 0.11 -37.53
N MET A 387 3.92 -1.19 -37.23
CA MET A 387 4.42 -2.27 -38.11
C MET A 387 3.73 -2.26 -39.48
N LYS A 388 2.40 -2.08 -39.52
CA LYS A 388 1.64 -2.02 -40.78
C LYS A 388 2.12 -0.89 -41.69
N LYS A 389 2.48 0.27 -41.14
CA LYS A 389 3.03 1.41 -41.91
C LYS A 389 4.38 1.12 -42.57
N ARG A 390 5.15 0.14 -42.07
CA ARG A 390 6.50 -0.19 -42.54
C ARG A 390 6.56 -1.30 -43.60
N LEU A 391 5.47 -2.05 -43.78
CA LEU A 391 5.40 -3.17 -44.73
C LEU A 391 4.98 -2.69 -46.14
N PRO A 392 5.80 -2.87 -47.18
CA PRO A 392 5.40 -2.57 -48.56
C PRO A 392 4.58 -3.74 -49.16
N GLY A 393 3.27 -3.56 -49.43
CA GLY A 393 2.44 -4.59 -50.10
C GLY A 393 0.93 -4.57 -49.80
N ARG A 394 0.14 -5.40 -50.52
CA ARG A 394 -1.34 -5.56 -50.39
C ARG A 394 -1.79 -5.88 -48.95
N ARG A 395 -2.92 -5.30 -48.52
CA ARG A 395 -3.47 -5.32 -47.14
C ARG A 395 -3.61 -6.71 -46.50
N GLU A 396 -3.99 -7.75 -47.24
CA GLU A 396 -4.25 -9.10 -46.69
C GLU A 396 -2.96 -9.86 -46.34
N SER A 397 -1.93 -9.81 -47.20
CA SER A 397 -0.61 -10.42 -46.95
C SER A 397 0.08 -9.85 -45.71
N ASN A 398 -0.18 -8.58 -45.40
CA ASN A 398 0.41 -7.89 -44.25
C ASN A 398 -0.18 -8.36 -42.90
N ALA A 399 -1.45 -8.76 -42.85
CA ALA A 399 -2.11 -9.16 -41.61
C ALA A 399 -1.62 -10.54 -41.12
N ASP A 400 -1.50 -11.51 -42.02
CA ASP A 400 -0.99 -12.85 -41.72
C ASP A 400 0.50 -12.81 -41.35
N CYS A 401 1.28 -11.95 -42.00
CA CYS A 401 2.67 -11.70 -41.67
C CYS A 401 2.82 -11.14 -40.24
N VAL A 402 2.03 -10.11 -39.88
CA VAL A 402 2.02 -9.55 -38.52
C VAL A 402 1.62 -10.58 -37.48
N ARG A 403 0.57 -11.39 -37.75
CA ARG A 403 0.12 -12.44 -36.84
C ARG A 403 1.21 -13.48 -36.59
N THR A 404 1.85 -13.97 -37.66
CA THR A 404 2.93 -14.97 -37.57
C THR A 404 4.10 -14.43 -36.74
N ASN A 405 4.50 -13.19 -37.00
CA ASN A 405 5.58 -12.52 -36.30
C ASN A 405 5.28 -12.35 -34.79
N LEU A 406 4.06 -11.95 -34.43
CA LEU A 406 3.64 -11.82 -33.03
C LEU A 406 3.62 -13.16 -32.29
N ILE A 407 3.14 -14.23 -32.94
CA ILE A 407 3.15 -15.58 -32.35
C ILE A 407 4.58 -16.06 -32.12
N SER A 408 5.48 -15.89 -33.09
CA SER A 408 6.90 -16.25 -32.95
C SER A 408 7.58 -15.48 -31.82
N LEU A 409 7.29 -14.18 -31.69
CA LEU A 409 7.79 -13.35 -30.59
C LEU A 409 7.27 -13.81 -29.23
N GLY A 410 5.97 -14.07 -29.13
CA GLY A 410 5.38 -14.57 -27.89
C GLY A 410 5.89 -15.96 -27.49
N LYS A 411 6.16 -16.83 -28.48
CA LYS A 411 6.78 -18.14 -28.25
C LYS A 411 8.19 -18.02 -27.67
N LEU A 412 9.00 -17.10 -28.22
CA LEU A 412 10.31 -16.78 -27.67
C LEU A 412 10.18 -16.24 -26.23
N ALA A 413 9.29 -15.29 -26.02
CA ALA A 413 9.04 -14.69 -24.70
C ALA A 413 8.68 -15.76 -23.65
N PHE A 414 7.77 -16.68 -24.00
CA PHE A 414 7.35 -17.78 -23.11
C PHE A 414 8.50 -18.74 -22.79
N LYS A 415 9.30 -19.17 -23.79
CA LYS A 415 10.43 -20.07 -23.57
C LYS A 415 11.52 -19.44 -22.70
N GLU A 416 11.87 -18.18 -22.96
CA GLU A 416 12.90 -17.51 -22.15
C GLU A 416 12.38 -17.20 -20.74
N LEU A 417 11.07 -16.95 -20.57
CA LEU A 417 10.45 -16.83 -19.26
C LEU A 417 10.52 -18.15 -18.47
N GLU A 418 10.26 -19.29 -19.12
CA GLU A 418 10.40 -20.62 -18.50
C GLU A 418 11.83 -20.96 -18.08
N LYS A 419 12.83 -20.43 -18.80
CA LYS A 419 14.25 -20.59 -18.46
C LYS A 419 14.73 -19.57 -17.42
N GLY A 420 13.95 -18.53 -17.12
CA GLY A 420 14.38 -17.41 -16.28
C GLY A 420 15.42 -16.51 -16.94
N HIS A 421 15.48 -16.49 -18.27
CA HIS A 421 16.45 -15.69 -19.03
C HIS A 421 15.86 -14.33 -19.42
N LEU A 422 16.64 -13.26 -19.19
CA LEU A 422 16.31 -11.88 -19.56
C LEU A 422 16.95 -11.43 -20.89
N ILE A 423 17.99 -12.16 -21.34
CA ILE A 423 18.79 -11.84 -22.54
C ILE A 423 18.76 -13.05 -23.47
N PHE A 424 18.50 -12.82 -24.74
CA PHE A 424 18.47 -13.83 -25.79
C PHE A 424 19.28 -13.40 -27.02
N TYR A 425 19.60 -14.36 -27.87
CA TYR A 425 20.54 -14.22 -28.99
C TYR A 425 19.86 -14.28 -30.35
N GLU A 426 20.60 -13.88 -31.37
CA GLU A 426 20.22 -14.08 -32.77
C GLU A 426 19.89 -15.56 -33.08
N SER A 427 20.64 -16.50 -32.49
CA SER A 427 20.32 -17.93 -32.58
C SER A 427 18.94 -18.28 -32.02
N ASP A 428 18.54 -17.65 -30.91
CA ASP A 428 17.25 -17.89 -30.26
C ASP A 428 16.09 -17.31 -31.08
N LEU A 429 16.31 -16.17 -31.74
CA LEU A 429 15.36 -15.60 -32.72
C LEU A 429 15.12 -16.59 -33.86
N ILE A 430 16.19 -17.11 -34.46
CA ILE A 430 16.12 -18.05 -35.59
C ILE A 430 15.43 -19.36 -35.18
N GLN A 431 15.80 -19.92 -34.02
CA GLN A 431 15.18 -21.14 -33.48
C GLN A 431 13.67 -21.01 -33.23
N ASN A 432 13.18 -19.79 -33.00
CA ASN A 432 11.77 -19.50 -32.79
C ASN A 432 11.06 -18.95 -34.05
N GLY A 433 11.73 -18.98 -35.21
CA GLY A 433 11.12 -18.65 -36.49
C GLY A 433 11.07 -17.16 -36.82
N ILE A 434 11.89 -16.33 -36.15
CA ILE A 434 12.03 -14.90 -36.45
C ILE A 434 13.25 -14.71 -37.35
N LYS A 435 13.04 -14.20 -38.57
CA LYS A 435 14.15 -13.87 -39.47
C LYS A 435 14.86 -12.60 -38.98
N VAL A 436 16.18 -12.53 -39.13
CA VAL A 436 17.01 -11.38 -38.71
C VAL A 436 16.57 -10.08 -39.42
N THR A 437 16.11 -10.16 -40.66
CA THR A 437 15.53 -9.03 -41.40
C THR A 437 14.21 -8.53 -40.83
N GLN A 438 13.48 -9.37 -40.10
CA GLN A 438 12.26 -9.02 -39.36
C GLN A 438 12.59 -8.51 -37.95
N ALA A 439 13.82 -8.70 -37.46
CA ALA A 439 14.19 -8.30 -36.11
C ALA A 439 14.15 -6.78 -35.90
N SER A 440 14.38 -5.99 -36.95
CA SER A 440 14.22 -4.53 -36.95
C SER A 440 12.76 -4.09 -36.85
N MET A 441 11.80 -4.95 -37.24
CA MET A 441 10.37 -4.65 -37.13
C MET A 441 9.95 -4.51 -35.66
N PHE A 442 10.62 -5.22 -34.75
CA PHE A 442 10.35 -5.23 -33.31
C PHE A 442 11.19 -4.26 -32.46
N SER A 443 11.82 -3.29 -33.12
CA SER A 443 12.39 -2.11 -32.47
C SER A 443 11.35 -1.45 -31.55
N GLY A 444 11.67 -1.34 -30.25
CA GLY A 444 10.80 -0.75 -29.22
C GLY A 444 10.04 -1.76 -28.34
N ILE A 445 9.97 -3.05 -28.71
CA ILE A 445 9.50 -4.13 -27.80
C ILE A 445 10.68 -4.81 -27.12
N TYR A 446 11.73 -5.06 -27.89
CA TYR A 446 13.03 -5.43 -27.37
C TYR A 446 14.07 -4.42 -27.86
N THR A 447 15.06 -4.18 -27.02
CA THR A 447 16.21 -3.36 -27.36
C THR A 447 17.26 -4.28 -27.98
N GLN A 448 17.63 -4.00 -29.24
CA GLN A 448 18.87 -4.51 -29.80
C GLN A 448 20.01 -3.76 -29.13
N ILE A 449 20.96 -4.50 -28.57
CA ILE A 449 21.98 -3.92 -27.69
C ILE A 449 23.05 -3.12 -28.48
N PHE A 450 23.10 -3.19 -29.83
CA PHE A 450 24.05 -2.42 -30.65
C PHE A 450 23.51 -1.89 -31.99
N HIS A 451 23.93 -0.66 -32.31
CA HIS A 451 24.04 -0.09 -33.65
C HIS A 451 25.40 -0.45 -34.27
N GLU A 452 25.43 -0.49 -35.60
CA GLU A 452 26.55 -0.87 -36.47
C GLU A 452 27.84 -0.08 -36.16
N GLU A 453 28.82 -0.73 -35.50
CA GLU A 453 30.25 -0.44 -35.70
C GLU A 453 31.05 -1.75 -35.86
N PRO A 454 32.01 -1.83 -36.80
CA PRO A 454 32.32 -3.09 -37.48
C PRO A 454 33.38 -3.99 -36.81
N THR A 455 33.97 -3.62 -35.68
CA THR A 455 35.36 -4.04 -35.41
C THR A 455 35.58 -5.16 -34.39
N VAL A 456 34.61 -5.63 -33.60
CA VAL A 456 34.96 -6.52 -32.46
C VAL A 456 34.10 -7.78 -32.21
N CYS A 457 32.80 -7.86 -32.56
CA CYS A 457 32.00 -9.07 -32.31
C CYS A 457 30.84 -9.27 -33.32
N GLN A 458 30.62 -10.49 -33.80
CA GLN A 458 29.69 -10.81 -34.92
C GLN A 458 28.26 -11.21 -34.50
N GLU A 459 27.95 -11.39 -33.21
CA GLU A 459 26.64 -11.94 -32.78
C GLU A 459 25.78 -10.89 -32.06
N LYS A 460 24.53 -10.70 -32.54
CA LYS A 460 23.59 -9.70 -31.99
C LYS A 460 22.87 -10.23 -30.75
N MET A 461 22.75 -9.38 -29.72
CA MET A 461 22.06 -9.67 -28.47
C MET A 461 20.82 -8.78 -28.30
N PHE A 462 19.79 -9.35 -27.65
CA PHE A 462 18.49 -8.73 -27.48
C PHE A 462 17.95 -8.97 -26.07
N CYS A 463 17.17 -8.00 -25.56
CA CYS A 463 16.38 -8.15 -24.34
C CYS A 463 15.06 -7.37 -24.47
N PHE A 464 13.99 -7.84 -23.84
CA PHE A 464 12.75 -7.08 -23.78
C PHE A 464 12.98 -5.78 -23.00
N VAL A 465 12.29 -4.71 -23.37
CA VAL A 465 12.42 -3.39 -22.70
C VAL A 465 12.10 -3.46 -21.20
N HIS A 466 11.26 -4.41 -20.80
CA HIS A 466 10.93 -4.73 -19.42
C HIS A 466 10.43 -6.18 -19.29
N LEU A 467 10.59 -6.80 -18.11
CA LEU A 467 10.14 -8.17 -17.85
C LEU A 467 8.62 -8.32 -18.06
N SER A 468 7.83 -7.33 -17.63
CA SER A 468 6.37 -7.34 -17.85
C SER A 468 5.97 -7.37 -19.33
N VAL A 469 6.80 -6.84 -20.24
CA VAL A 469 6.57 -6.93 -21.69
C VAL A 469 6.79 -8.38 -22.15
N GLN A 470 7.85 -9.02 -21.67
CA GLN A 470 8.08 -10.45 -21.91
C GLN A 470 6.94 -11.31 -21.37
N GLU A 471 6.48 -11.06 -20.14
CA GLU A 471 5.37 -11.77 -19.51
C GLU A 471 4.05 -11.59 -20.26
N PHE A 472 3.77 -10.37 -20.76
CA PHE A 472 2.60 -10.10 -21.59
C PHE A 472 2.65 -10.88 -22.92
N PHE A 473 3.77 -10.85 -23.64
CA PHE A 473 3.91 -11.59 -24.89
C PHE A 473 3.87 -13.10 -24.68
N ALA A 474 4.40 -13.59 -23.56
CA ALA A 474 4.28 -14.98 -23.15
C ALA A 474 2.80 -15.37 -22.90
N ALA A 475 2.06 -14.55 -22.15
CA ALA A 475 0.62 -14.76 -21.90
C ALA A 475 -0.18 -14.74 -23.20
N LEU A 476 0.11 -13.78 -24.08
CA LEU A 476 -0.50 -13.67 -25.40
C LEU A 476 -0.24 -14.92 -26.26
N TYR A 477 0.98 -15.47 -26.23
CA TYR A 477 1.29 -16.73 -26.93
C TYR A 477 0.45 -17.89 -26.41
N VAL A 478 0.41 -18.10 -25.09
CA VAL A 478 -0.39 -19.17 -24.47
C VAL A 478 -1.86 -19.02 -24.85
N TYR A 479 -2.40 -17.81 -24.79
CA TYR A 479 -3.77 -17.49 -25.13
C TYR A 479 -4.09 -17.74 -26.61
N LEU A 480 -3.26 -17.25 -27.53
CA LEU A 480 -3.45 -17.41 -28.98
C LEU A 480 -3.28 -18.85 -29.42
N THR A 481 -2.26 -19.57 -28.92
CA THR A 481 -2.03 -20.98 -29.25
C THR A 481 -3.18 -21.86 -28.76
N PHE A 482 -3.73 -21.59 -27.57
CA PHE A 482 -4.91 -22.33 -27.12
C PHE A 482 -6.14 -22.06 -28.01
N ASN A 483 -6.45 -20.79 -28.29
CA ASN A 483 -7.63 -20.47 -29.08
C ASN A 483 -7.53 -20.93 -30.55
N ASN A 484 -6.36 -20.72 -31.18
CA ASN A 484 -6.16 -21.02 -32.58
C ASN A 484 -5.89 -22.51 -32.84
N GLU A 485 -5.12 -23.18 -31.97
CA GLU A 485 -4.63 -24.56 -32.19
C GLU A 485 -5.20 -25.59 -31.20
N ASN A 486 -5.95 -25.17 -30.16
CA ASN A 486 -6.42 -26.02 -29.07
C ASN A 486 -5.30 -26.72 -28.27
N VAL A 487 -4.13 -26.09 -28.19
CA VAL A 487 -2.97 -26.63 -27.48
C VAL A 487 -2.74 -25.87 -26.18
N ASN A 488 -2.80 -26.59 -25.04
CA ASN A 488 -2.37 -26.06 -23.76
C ASN A 488 -0.86 -26.29 -23.58
N VAL A 489 -0.06 -25.24 -23.78
CA VAL A 489 1.41 -25.29 -23.67
C VAL A 489 1.92 -25.34 -22.22
N LEU A 490 1.06 -25.09 -21.22
CA LEU A 490 1.44 -25.15 -19.81
C LEU A 490 1.54 -26.59 -19.28
N ILE A 491 0.91 -27.56 -19.96
CA ILE A 491 0.90 -28.97 -19.56
C ILE A 491 1.87 -29.74 -20.46
N LYS A 492 3.00 -30.20 -19.89
CA LYS A 492 3.89 -31.14 -20.58
C LYS A 492 3.14 -32.47 -20.77
N LYS A 493 3.14 -33.02 -21.99
CA LYS A 493 2.57 -34.33 -22.33
C LYS A 493 3.34 -35.45 -21.59
N SER A 494 3.14 -35.65 -20.30
CA SER A 494 3.57 -36.85 -19.60
C SER A 494 2.47 -37.92 -19.69
N SER A 495 2.88 -39.14 -20.02
CA SER A 495 2.04 -40.28 -20.38
C SER A 495 1.16 -40.80 -19.21
N ILE A 496 1.26 -40.22 -18.02
CA ILE A 496 0.63 -40.71 -16.77
C ILE A 496 -0.64 -39.90 -16.43
N SER A 497 -0.78 -38.66 -16.92
CA SER A 497 -1.89 -37.76 -16.57
C SER A 497 -3.21 -38.06 -17.33
N ARG A 498 -3.20 -38.98 -18.30
CA ARG A 498 -4.41 -39.34 -19.08
C ARG A 498 -5.44 -40.13 -18.28
N ARG A 499 -5.11 -40.67 -17.10
CA ARG A 499 -6.04 -41.50 -16.31
C ARG A 499 -6.94 -40.73 -15.34
N PHE A 500 -6.67 -39.44 -15.07
CA PHE A 500 -7.43 -38.65 -14.08
C PHE A 500 -8.14 -37.38 -14.60
N LEU A 501 -8.04 -37.04 -15.89
CA LEU A 501 -8.70 -35.86 -16.47
C LEU A 501 -9.93 -36.29 -17.28
N SER A 502 -11.05 -36.46 -16.58
CA SER A 502 -12.35 -36.83 -17.13
C SER A 502 -13.40 -35.82 -16.61
N ARG A 503 -14.04 -35.10 -17.55
CA ARG A 503 -15.19 -34.14 -17.46
C ARG A 503 -14.97 -32.62 -17.60
N ASP A 504 -13.78 -32.05 -17.36
CA ASP A 504 -13.59 -30.59 -17.42
C ASP A 504 -13.29 -30.06 -18.84
N SER A 505 -13.70 -28.81 -19.15
CA SER A 505 -13.37 -28.16 -20.44
C SER A 505 -11.86 -27.92 -20.57
N SER A 506 -11.31 -28.02 -21.80
CA SER A 506 -9.87 -27.79 -22.05
C SER A 506 -9.40 -26.39 -21.64
N GLU A 507 -10.31 -25.42 -21.66
CA GLU A 507 -10.08 -24.03 -21.26
C GLU A 507 -9.98 -23.86 -19.73
N LEU A 508 -10.86 -24.51 -18.96
CA LEU A 508 -10.79 -24.46 -17.49
C LEU A 508 -9.46 -25.02 -16.99
N ILE A 509 -9.02 -26.13 -17.61
CA ILE A 509 -7.74 -26.77 -17.30
C ILE A 509 -6.58 -25.82 -17.58
N LEU A 510 -6.64 -25.01 -18.64
CA LEU A 510 -5.61 -24.01 -18.95
C LEU A 510 -5.47 -22.98 -17.83
N TYR A 511 -6.57 -22.33 -17.44
CA TYR A 511 -6.50 -21.27 -16.43
C TYR A 511 -6.18 -21.81 -15.04
N LYS A 512 -6.73 -22.97 -14.64
CA LYS A 512 -6.33 -23.64 -13.40
C LYS A 512 -4.83 -23.98 -13.39
N ALA A 513 -4.30 -24.53 -14.49
CA ALA A 513 -2.86 -24.84 -14.59
C ALA A 513 -1.99 -23.57 -14.51
N ALA A 514 -2.44 -22.45 -15.09
CA ALA A 514 -1.75 -21.17 -14.98
C ALA A 514 -1.71 -20.65 -13.53
N VAL A 515 -2.85 -20.71 -12.82
CA VAL A 515 -2.94 -20.34 -11.40
C VAL A 515 -1.98 -21.18 -10.56
N GLU A 516 -1.96 -22.50 -10.74
CA GLU A 516 -1.04 -23.37 -10.00
C GLU A 516 0.42 -23.10 -10.34
N LYS A 517 0.74 -22.85 -11.62
CA LYS A 517 2.12 -22.53 -12.05
C LYS A 517 2.64 -21.24 -11.39
N ALA A 518 1.80 -20.21 -11.28
CA ALA A 518 2.16 -18.98 -10.59
C ALA A 518 2.32 -19.21 -9.08
N LEU A 519 1.43 -19.96 -8.44
CA LEU A 519 1.50 -20.25 -7.00
C LEU A 519 2.71 -21.12 -6.61
N GLN A 520 3.17 -21.99 -7.51
CA GLN A 520 4.38 -22.81 -7.31
C GLN A 520 5.68 -22.03 -7.54
N CYS A 521 5.63 -20.87 -8.20
CA CYS A 521 6.80 -20.05 -8.47
C CYS A 521 7.11 -19.14 -7.27
N GLU A 522 8.15 -19.47 -6.50
CA GLU A 522 8.55 -18.70 -5.32
C GLU A 522 8.98 -17.26 -5.68
N SER A 523 9.77 -17.10 -6.75
CA SER A 523 10.23 -15.79 -7.23
C SER A 523 9.14 -14.92 -7.84
N GLY A 524 7.98 -15.48 -8.17
CA GLY A 524 6.82 -14.73 -8.69
C GLY A 524 6.93 -14.26 -10.15
N HIS A 525 7.89 -14.75 -10.96
CA HIS A 525 8.02 -14.41 -12.39
C HIS A 525 6.85 -14.89 -13.29
N PHE A 526 5.84 -15.53 -12.72
CA PHE A 526 4.60 -15.90 -13.42
C PHE A 526 3.38 -15.09 -12.94
N ASP A 527 3.56 -14.15 -12.00
CA ASP A 527 2.45 -13.39 -11.42
C ASP A 527 1.79 -12.47 -12.44
N MET A 528 2.58 -11.64 -13.13
CA MET A 528 2.08 -10.77 -14.19
C MET A 528 1.64 -11.56 -15.41
N PHE A 529 2.36 -12.63 -15.76
CA PHE A 529 1.91 -13.58 -16.78
C PHE A 529 0.49 -14.09 -16.49
N LEU A 530 0.20 -14.48 -15.25
CA LEU A 530 -1.13 -14.95 -14.85
C LEU A 530 -2.17 -13.84 -14.95
N ARG A 531 -1.87 -12.64 -14.43
CA ARG A 531 -2.75 -11.45 -14.54
C ARG A 531 -3.12 -11.18 -16.01
N PHE A 532 -2.13 -11.15 -16.89
CA PHE A 532 -2.35 -10.93 -18.33
C PHE A 532 -3.14 -12.07 -18.97
N LEU A 533 -2.82 -13.33 -18.69
CA LEU A 533 -3.51 -14.47 -19.29
C LEU A 533 -5.01 -14.48 -18.91
N LEU A 534 -5.33 -14.17 -17.66
CA LEU A 534 -6.71 -14.06 -17.19
C LEU A 534 -7.40 -12.82 -17.76
N GLY A 535 -6.73 -11.67 -17.82
CA GLY A 535 -7.28 -10.48 -18.46
C GLY A 535 -7.56 -10.68 -19.95
N LEU A 536 -6.72 -11.42 -20.68
CA LEU A 536 -6.93 -11.77 -22.10
C LEU A 536 -8.17 -12.64 -22.32
N SER A 537 -8.62 -13.38 -21.30
CA SER A 537 -9.82 -14.21 -21.36
C SER A 537 -11.13 -13.41 -21.41
N LEU A 538 -11.13 -12.14 -20.99
CA LEU A 538 -12.32 -11.29 -20.99
C LEU A 538 -12.80 -10.96 -22.40
N GLU A 539 -14.10 -11.12 -22.64
CA GLU A 539 -14.74 -10.82 -23.94
C GLU A 539 -14.48 -9.39 -24.42
N SER A 540 -14.45 -8.41 -23.52
CA SER A 540 -14.13 -7.01 -23.83
C SER A 540 -12.73 -6.83 -24.41
N ASN A 541 -11.78 -7.69 -24.04
CA ASN A 541 -10.39 -7.65 -24.49
C ASN A 541 -10.19 -8.48 -25.76
N GLN A 542 -11.07 -9.45 -26.02
CA GLN A 542 -11.06 -10.27 -27.23
C GLN A 542 -11.42 -9.47 -28.49
N THR A 543 -12.33 -8.49 -28.38
CA THR A 543 -12.70 -7.62 -29.50
C THR A 543 -11.48 -6.88 -30.06
N LEU A 544 -10.59 -6.41 -29.18
CA LEU A 544 -9.34 -5.74 -29.52
C LEU A 544 -8.32 -6.68 -30.21
N LEU A 545 -8.41 -7.99 -29.94
CA LEU A 545 -7.52 -9.03 -30.49
C LEU A 545 -8.15 -9.82 -31.64
N LYS A 546 -9.35 -9.46 -32.11
CA LYS A 546 -10.12 -10.20 -33.13
C LYS A 546 -9.34 -10.48 -34.41
N HIS A 547 -8.42 -9.59 -34.78
CA HIS A 547 -7.56 -9.76 -35.96
C HIS A 547 -6.45 -10.81 -35.79
N LEU A 548 -6.16 -11.26 -34.57
CA LEU A 548 -5.14 -12.27 -34.25
C LEU A 548 -5.74 -13.67 -33.97
N LEU A 549 -7.04 -13.75 -33.69
CA LEU A 549 -7.76 -14.97 -33.35
C LEU A 549 -8.37 -15.63 -34.61
N THR A 550 -8.25 -16.95 -34.74
CA THR A 550 -8.92 -17.75 -35.79
C THR A 550 -10.19 -18.42 -35.28
N HIS A 551 -10.23 -18.81 -34.01
CA HIS A 551 -11.40 -19.37 -33.34
C HIS A 551 -11.57 -18.73 -31.95
N ASN A 552 -12.80 -18.49 -31.54
CA ASN A 552 -13.10 -18.13 -30.16
C ASN A 552 -13.53 -19.39 -29.40
N ARG A 553 -12.70 -19.84 -28.46
CA ARG A 553 -12.97 -21.02 -27.62
C ARG A 553 -13.39 -20.66 -26.20
N THR A 554 -13.64 -19.37 -25.92
CA THR A 554 -13.94 -18.90 -24.58
C THR A 554 -15.39 -19.16 -24.19
N ASN A 555 -15.60 -19.58 -22.93
CA ASN A 555 -16.92 -19.85 -22.39
C ASN A 555 -17.14 -19.12 -21.06
N GLN A 556 -18.24 -18.36 -20.96
CA GLN A 556 -18.62 -17.63 -19.74
C GLN A 556 -18.69 -18.54 -18.50
N LYS A 557 -19.15 -19.79 -18.66
CA LYS A 557 -19.19 -20.77 -17.56
C LYS A 557 -17.78 -21.09 -17.03
N THR A 558 -16.79 -21.22 -17.92
CA THR A 558 -15.39 -21.44 -17.54
C THR A 558 -14.89 -20.29 -16.67
N ARG A 559 -15.22 -19.03 -17.02
CA ARG A 559 -14.79 -17.85 -16.25
C ARG A 559 -15.32 -17.87 -14.82
N SER A 560 -16.60 -18.15 -14.62
CA SER A 560 -17.19 -18.24 -13.28
C SER A 560 -16.52 -19.34 -12.43
N GLU A 561 -16.18 -20.48 -13.05
CA GLU A 561 -15.46 -21.56 -12.37
C GLU A 561 -14.00 -21.20 -12.05
N THR A 562 -13.32 -20.46 -12.93
CA THR A 562 -11.97 -19.91 -12.68
C THR A 562 -11.97 -18.89 -11.55
N ILE A 563 -12.92 -17.95 -11.53
CA ILE A 563 -13.10 -16.97 -10.44
C ILE A 563 -13.31 -17.70 -9.11
N LYS A 564 -14.20 -18.71 -9.09
CA LYS A 564 -14.42 -19.53 -7.90
C LYS A 564 -13.13 -20.21 -7.43
N HIS A 565 -12.36 -20.79 -8.35
CA HIS A 565 -11.09 -21.42 -8.02
C HIS A 565 -10.05 -20.44 -7.44
N ILE A 566 -9.95 -19.22 -8.00
CA ILE A 566 -9.06 -18.17 -7.48
C ILE A 566 -9.47 -17.78 -6.06
N LYS A 567 -10.77 -17.56 -5.82
CA LYS A 567 -11.30 -17.23 -4.48
C LYS A 567 -11.02 -18.34 -3.46
N GLU A 568 -11.18 -19.60 -3.85
CA GLU A 568 -10.80 -20.76 -3.01
C GLU A 568 -9.30 -20.75 -2.66
N LYS A 569 -8.42 -20.44 -3.62
CA LYS A 569 -6.98 -20.34 -3.37
C LYS A 569 -6.61 -19.19 -2.44
N ILE A 570 -7.30 -18.04 -2.53
CA ILE A 570 -7.12 -16.92 -1.57
C ILE A 570 -7.54 -17.34 -0.16
N ARG A 571 -8.61 -18.13 -0.01
CA ARG A 571 -9.09 -18.62 1.29
C ARG A 571 -8.13 -19.59 1.98
N VAL A 572 -7.35 -20.34 1.20
CA VAL A 572 -6.42 -21.37 1.72
C VAL A 572 -4.97 -20.88 1.80
N SER A 573 -4.58 -19.86 1.05
CA SER A 573 -3.20 -19.38 0.99
C SER A 573 -2.75 -18.68 2.29
N PRO A 574 -1.59 -19.07 2.87
CA PRO A 574 -1.01 -18.40 4.03
C PRO A 574 -0.14 -17.18 3.66
N SER A 575 0.18 -16.98 2.37
CA SER A 575 1.09 -15.91 1.92
C SER A 575 0.31 -14.65 1.52
N PRO A 576 0.58 -13.48 2.13
CA PRO A 576 -0.07 -12.22 1.79
C PRO A 576 0.16 -11.80 0.33
N ASP A 577 1.35 -12.04 -0.20
CA ASP A 577 1.74 -11.59 -1.55
C ASP A 577 1.13 -12.48 -2.63
N ARG A 578 0.96 -13.78 -2.35
CA ARG A 578 0.17 -14.66 -3.22
C ARG A 578 -1.31 -14.28 -3.22
N CYS A 579 -1.88 -14.01 -2.05
CA CYS A 579 -3.26 -13.53 -1.94
C CYS A 579 -3.45 -12.21 -2.70
N LEU A 580 -2.48 -11.31 -2.62
CA LEU A 580 -2.48 -10.06 -3.37
C LEU A 580 -2.45 -10.29 -4.88
N ASN A 581 -1.53 -11.13 -5.38
CA ASN A 581 -1.46 -11.43 -6.81
C ASN A 581 -2.77 -12.03 -7.34
N LEU A 582 -3.37 -12.96 -6.60
CA LEU A 582 -4.66 -13.55 -6.93
C LEU A 582 -5.80 -12.52 -6.88
N PHE A 583 -5.73 -11.53 -5.99
CA PHE A 583 -6.69 -10.43 -5.98
C PHE A 583 -6.56 -9.56 -7.23
N HIS A 584 -5.34 -9.21 -7.65
CA HIS A 584 -5.14 -8.52 -8.94
C HIS A 584 -5.65 -9.34 -10.12
N CYS A 585 -5.57 -10.67 -10.07
CA CYS A 585 -6.19 -11.54 -11.07
C CYS A 585 -7.72 -11.42 -11.09
N LEU A 586 -8.38 -11.24 -9.94
CA LEU A 586 -9.83 -10.96 -9.89
C LEU A 586 -10.16 -9.59 -10.47
N ASN A 587 -9.35 -8.57 -10.18
CA ASN A 587 -9.50 -7.25 -10.80
C ASN A 587 -9.34 -7.31 -12.33
N GLU A 588 -8.35 -8.06 -12.85
CA GLU A 588 -8.20 -8.27 -14.30
C GLU A 588 -9.37 -9.04 -14.93
N LEU A 589 -10.16 -9.77 -14.13
CA LEU A 589 -11.39 -10.44 -14.54
C LEU A 589 -12.66 -9.60 -14.31
N ASN A 590 -12.49 -8.33 -13.86
CA ASN A 590 -13.56 -7.42 -13.43
C ASN A 590 -14.48 -8.04 -12.35
N ASP A 591 -13.92 -8.81 -11.43
CA ASP A 591 -14.64 -9.38 -10.28
C ASP A 591 -14.29 -8.62 -8.98
N HIS A 592 -15.21 -7.78 -8.52
CA HIS A 592 -15.09 -7.03 -7.26
C HIS A 592 -15.86 -7.67 -6.10
N SER A 593 -16.59 -8.76 -6.37
CA SER A 593 -17.48 -9.42 -5.41
C SER A 593 -16.76 -10.08 -4.25
N LEU A 594 -15.43 -10.30 -4.30
CA LEU A 594 -14.71 -10.92 -3.19
C LEU A 594 -14.76 -10.07 -1.90
N VAL A 595 -14.72 -8.74 -2.00
CA VAL A 595 -14.80 -7.86 -0.83
C VAL A 595 -16.19 -7.97 -0.20
N GLU A 596 -17.23 -7.92 -1.02
CA GLU A 596 -18.63 -8.10 -0.61
C GLU A 596 -18.86 -9.49 -0.01
N GLU A 597 -18.27 -10.54 -0.59
CA GLU A 597 -18.31 -11.90 -0.05
C GLU A 597 -17.61 -12.01 1.31
N ILE A 598 -16.46 -11.36 1.49
CA ILE A 598 -15.74 -11.33 2.77
C ILE A 598 -16.55 -10.55 3.80
N GLN A 599 -17.10 -9.38 3.44
CA GLN A 599 -17.99 -8.60 4.29
C GLN A 599 -19.22 -9.41 4.70
N SER A 600 -19.92 -10.04 3.75
CA SER A 600 -21.07 -10.91 4.00
C SER A 600 -20.70 -12.09 4.91
N PHE A 601 -19.57 -12.74 4.63
CA PHE A 601 -19.06 -13.85 5.44
C PHE A 601 -18.78 -13.43 6.88
N LEU A 602 -18.13 -12.29 7.09
CA LEU A 602 -17.78 -11.82 8.43
C LEU A 602 -18.97 -11.19 9.19
N SER A 603 -19.87 -10.50 8.48
CA SER A 603 -21.06 -9.85 9.06
C SER A 603 -22.17 -10.85 9.39
N SER A 604 -22.27 -11.98 8.66
CA SER A 604 -23.29 -13.01 8.89
C SER A 604 -23.22 -13.69 10.27
N GLY A 605 -22.15 -13.43 11.04
CA GLY A 605 -22.03 -13.87 12.43
C GLY A 605 -22.15 -15.38 12.61
N SER A 606 -21.98 -16.18 11.54
CA SER A 606 -22.07 -17.64 11.63
C SER A 606 -20.99 -18.14 12.60
N LEU A 607 -21.47 -18.62 13.74
CA LEU A 607 -20.74 -18.68 15.00
C LEU A 607 -19.44 -19.51 14.90
N ASN A 608 -18.36 -18.94 15.42
CA ASN A 608 -17.19 -19.61 16.00
C ASN A 608 -16.14 -20.37 15.14
N THR A 609 -16.06 -20.25 13.80
CA THR A 609 -15.07 -21.09 13.06
C THR A 609 -14.12 -20.45 12.04
N ALA A 610 -14.25 -19.17 11.67
CA ALA A 610 -13.31 -18.60 10.69
C ALA A 610 -12.63 -17.32 11.19
N LYS A 611 -11.47 -17.48 11.82
CA LYS A 611 -10.51 -16.38 11.97
C LYS A 611 -9.79 -16.20 10.63
N LEU A 612 -9.83 -14.99 10.08
CA LEU A 612 -8.96 -14.64 8.95
C LEU A 612 -7.50 -14.79 9.37
N THR A 613 -6.67 -15.34 8.48
CA THR A 613 -5.23 -15.39 8.68
C THR A 613 -4.65 -13.98 8.62
N SER A 614 -3.45 -13.77 9.17
CA SER A 614 -2.78 -12.46 9.07
C SER A 614 -2.57 -12.01 7.61
N ALA A 615 -2.35 -12.96 6.70
CA ALA A 615 -2.28 -12.70 5.27
C ALA A 615 -3.59 -12.19 4.69
N GLN A 616 -4.71 -12.81 5.06
CA GLN A 616 -6.03 -12.38 4.60
C GLN A 616 -6.40 -10.99 5.13
N TRP A 617 -6.06 -10.69 6.39
CA TRP A 617 -6.20 -9.33 6.93
C TRP A 617 -5.37 -8.32 6.14
N ALA A 618 -4.10 -8.63 5.85
CA ALA A 618 -3.23 -7.76 5.07
C ALA A 618 -3.77 -7.54 3.64
N THR A 619 -4.30 -8.58 3.00
CA THR A 619 -4.96 -8.47 1.69
C THR A 619 -6.21 -7.59 1.79
N LEU A 620 -7.10 -7.82 2.77
CA LEU A 620 -8.31 -7.02 2.94
C LEU A 620 -7.99 -5.53 3.18
N VAL A 621 -7.05 -5.24 4.08
CA VAL A 621 -6.60 -3.86 4.35
C VAL A 621 -6.05 -3.22 3.09
N PHE A 622 -5.19 -3.92 2.36
CA PHE A 622 -4.65 -3.42 1.11
C PHE A 622 -5.79 -3.09 0.15
N VAL A 623 -6.70 -4.03 -0.09
CA VAL A 623 -7.82 -3.85 -1.01
C VAL A 623 -8.66 -2.63 -0.64
N LEU A 624 -9.05 -2.47 0.63
CA LEU A 624 -9.84 -1.33 1.09
C LEU A 624 -9.10 0.01 0.94
N LEU A 625 -7.80 0.04 1.18
CA LEU A 625 -6.96 1.24 0.98
C LEU A 625 -6.66 1.55 -0.50
N THR A 626 -6.85 0.56 -1.36
CA THR A 626 -6.56 0.63 -2.81
C THR A 626 -7.83 0.58 -3.67
N SER A 627 -9.01 0.78 -3.07
CA SER A 627 -10.27 0.90 -3.80
C SER A 627 -10.26 2.14 -4.70
N GLU A 628 -10.95 2.09 -5.84
CA GLU A 628 -11.12 3.25 -6.73
C GLU A 628 -11.98 4.35 -6.10
N GLU A 629 -12.87 3.98 -5.19
CA GLU A 629 -13.67 4.89 -4.38
C GLU A 629 -12.92 5.24 -3.09
N GLU A 630 -12.72 6.53 -2.82
CA GLU A 630 -12.24 6.95 -1.50
C GLU A 630 -13.25 6.48 -0.45
N LEU A 631 -12.78 5.66 0.48
CA LEU A 631 -13.61 5.14 1.56
C LEU A 631 -13.92 6.28 2.54
N SER A 632 -14.97 7.05 2.26
CA SER A 632 -15.41 8.16 3.12
C SER A 632 -15.93 7.62 4.44
N ASP A 633 -16.71 6.54 4.37
CA ASP A 633 -17.46 5.99 5.48
C ASP A 633 -16.96 4.57 5.77
N PHE A 634 -16.33 4.42 6.92
CA PHE A 634 -15.88 3.13 7.43
C PHE A 634 -16.80 2.66 8.55
N GLU A 635 -17.39 1.49 8.39
CA GLU A 635 -18.18 0.84 9.43
C GLU A 635 -17.55 -0.50 9.80
N LEU A 636 -17.05 -0.62 11.03
CA LEU A 636 -16.36 -1.82 11.50
C LEU A 636 -17.30 -3.02 11.51
N SER A 637 -18.58 -2.79 11.84
CA SER A 637 -19.62 -3.83 11.95
C SER A 637 -19.83 -4.63 10.65
N ASN A 638 -19.54 -4.03 9.49
CA ASN A 638 -19.58 -4.68 8.17
C ASN A 638 -18.47 -5.73 7.98
N TYR A 639 -17.44 -5.70 8.83
CA TYR A 639 -16.30 -6.62 8.77
C TYR A 639 -16.13 -7.43 10.04
N THR A 640 -16.34 -6.88 11.22
CA THR A 640 -16.10 -7.57 12.48
C THR A 640 -16.68 -6.78 13.64
N ARG A 641 -17.02 -7.46 14.73
CA ARG A 641 -17.41 -6.81 16.00
C ARG A 641 -16.41 -7.17 17.09
N THR A 642 -15.12 -7.08 16.77
CA THR A 642 -14.02 -7.49 17.65
C THR A 642 -12.90 -6.46 17.69
N GLU A 643 -12.22 -6.41 18.85
CA GLU A 643 -11.06 -5.55 19.06
C GLU A 643 -9.88 -5.90 18.15
N GLU A 644 -9.60 -7.20 17.95
CA GLU A 644 -8.55 -7.65 17.03
C GLU A 644 -8.80 -7.13 15.60
N GLY A 645 -10.04 -7.21 15.13
CA GLY A 645 -10.41 -6.72 13.82
C GLY A 645 -10.25 -5.20 13.67
N LEU A 646 -10.59 -4.41 14.70
CA LEU A 646 -10.30 -2.98 14.72
C LEU A 646 -8.80 -2.73 14.57
N LEU A 647 -7.97 -3.40 15.37
CA LEU A 647 -6.52 -3.21 15.35
C LEU A 647 -5.92 -3.53 13.96
N ARG A 648 -6.43 -4.57 13.29
CA ARG A 648 -6.03 -4.90 11.91
C ARG A 648 -6.48 -3.86 10.89
N LEU A 649 -7.63 -3.22 11.11
CA LEU A 649 -8.25 -2.24 10.19
C LEU A 649 -7.93 -0.77 10.51
N LEU A 650 -7.14 -0.47 11.55
CA LEU A 650 -6.71 0.90 11.85
C LEU A 650 -6.10 1.66 10.66
N PRO A 651 -5.33 1.04 9.74
CA PRO A 651 -4.88 1.72 8.53
C PRO A 651 -6.03 2.27 7.67
N VAL A 652 -7.13 1.53 7.56
CA VAL A 652 -8.35 1.93 6.84
C VAL A 652 -9.09 3.04 7.58
N VAL A 653 -9.20 2.92 8.90
CA VAL A 653 -9.79 3.98 9.76
C VAL A 653 -9.05 5.31 9.61
N LYS A 654 -7.72 5.27 9.44
CA LYS A 654 -6.88 6.47 9.28
C LYS A 654 -7.24 7.29 8.03
N THR A 655 -7.68 6.61 6.96
CA THR A 655 -8.01 7.26 5.67
C THR A 655 -9.45 7.72 5.57
N ALA A 656 -10.34 7.21 6.42
CA ALA A 656 -11.76 7.53 6.40
C ALA A 656 -12.06 8.97 6.90
N GLN A 657 -13.23 9.49 6.51
CA GLN A 657 -13.79 10.73 7.05
C GLN A 657 -14.77 10.44 8.18
N ILE A 658 -15.51 9.34 8.09
CA ILE A 658 -16.47 8.88 9.09
C ILE A 658 -16.07 7.46 9.51
N ALA A 659 -15.93 7.22 10.81
CA ALA A 659 -15.68 5.89 11.38
C ALA A 659 -16.79 5.50 12.36
N LYS A 660 -17.59 4.50 11.99
CA LYS A 660 -18.62 3.88 12.83
C LYS A 660 -18.06 2.60 13.45
N LEU A 661 -17.73 2.69 14.73
CA LEU A 661 -17.15 1.62 15.54
C LEU A 661 -18.08 1.21 16.70
N ASP A 662 -19.36 1.57 16.61
CA ASP A 662 -20.34 1.32 17.65
C ASP A 662 -20.74 -0.16 17.72
N ALA A 663 -21.14 -0.60 18.91
CA ALA A 663 -21.60 -1.99 19.17
C ALA A 663 -20.61 -3.08 18.69
N CYS A 664 -19.30 -2.81 18.77
CA CYS A 664 -18.22 -3.67 18.27
C CYS A 664 -17.42 -4.40 19.37
N ASN A 665 -17.97 -4.51 20.59
CA ASN A 665 -17.32 -5.14 21.76
C ASN A 665 -15.92 -4.58 22.07
N LEU A 666 -15.71 -3.28 21.81
CA LEU A 666 -14.44 -2.61 22.06
C LEU A 666 -14.24 -2.33 23.55
N THR A 667 -12.99 -2.37 24.01
CA THR A 667 -12.62 -2.10 25.40
C THR A 667 -11.59 -0.98 25.49
N ALA A 668 -11.19 -0.61 26.72
CA ALA A 668 -10.12 0.36 26.95
C ALA A 668 -8.80 0.03 26.21
N ALA A 669 -8.53 -1.24 25.90
CA ALA A 669 -7.27 -1.68 25.30
C ALA A 669 -7.04 -1.11 23.89
N CYS A 670 -8.08 -0.95 23.06
CA CYS A 670 -7.92 -0.37 21.72
C CYS A 670 -7.86 1.16 21.70
N CYS A 671 -8.19 1.84 22.80
CA CYS A 671 -8.26 3.32 22.82
C CYS A 671 -6.92 4.00 22.57
N ARG A 672 -5.80 3.42 23.04
CA ARG A 672 -4.46 3.98 22.78
C ARG A 672 -4.07 3.94 21.30
N PRO A 673 -4.07 2.78 20.61
CA PRO A 673 -3.75 2.74 19.19
C PRO A 673 -4.78 3.50 18.35
N LEU A 674 -6.07 3.48 18.71
CA LEU A 674 -7.08 4.31 18.06
C LEU A 674 -6.78 5.81 18.22
N GLY A 675 -6.37 6.27 19.40
CA GLY A 675 -5.98 7.67 19.64
C GLY A 675 -4.81 8.11 18.75
N VAL A 676 -3.79 7.28 18.59
CA VAL A 676 -2.68 7.54 17.65
C VAL A 676 -3.19 7.66 16.21
N THR A 677 -4.07 6.74 15.79
CA THR A 677 -4.68 6.79 14.45
C THR A 677 -5.47 8.09 14.25
N VAL A 678 -6.36 8.44 15.18
CA VAL A 678 -7.21 9.64 15.11
C VAL A 678 -6.36 10.91 15.02
N SER A 679 -5.28 11.01 15.80
CA SER A 679 -4.39 12.19 15.83
C SER A 679 -3.72 12.50 14.48
N SER A 680 -3.57 11.50 13.61
CA SER A 680 -2.88 11.61 12.32
C SER A 680 -3.80 11.32 11.12
N SER A 681 -5.11 11.35 11.34
CA SER A 681 -6.14 10.99 10.34
C SER A 681 -6.82 12.21 9.71
N LYS A 682 -7.69 11.94 8.72
CA LYS A 682 -8.64 12.90 8.15
C LYS A 682 -10.05 12.80 8.78
N LEU A 683 -10.21 12.02 9.85
CA LEU A 683 -11.52 11.75 10.46
C LEU A 683 -12.19 13.03 10.94
N ARG A 684 -13.48 13.14 10.59
CA ARG A 684 -14.43 14.17 11.01
C ARG A 684 -15.44 13.62 11.98
N GLU A 685 -15.87 12.37 11.80
CA GLU A 685 -16.82 11.72 12.69
C GLU A 685 -16.29 10.39 13.22
N LEU A 686 -16.45 10.18 14.53
CA LEU A 686 -16.10 8.94 15.20
C LEU A 686 -17.25 8.52 16.12
N ASP A 687 -17.87 7.39 15.80
CA ASP A 687 -18.85 6.75 16.65
C ASP A 687 -18.23 5.55 17.36
N LEU A 688 -18.22 5.60 18.68
CA LEU A 688 -17.71 4.57 19.57
C LEU A 688 -18.81 4.03 20.49
N GLY A 689 -20.07 4.37 20.23
CA GLY A 689 -21.20 4.06 21.11
C GLY A 689 -21.37 2.56 21.38
N ASN A 690 -22.05 2.23 22.48
CA ASN A 690 -22.39 0.85 22.86
C ASN A 690 -21.16 -0.08 23.00
N ASN A 691 -20.02 0.46 23.45
CA ASN A 691 -18.80 -0.30 23.75
C ASN A 691 -18.44 -0.22 25.25
N LYS A 692 -17.43 -0.96 25.72
CA LYS A 692 -17.04 -1.00 27.14
C LYS A 692 -15.70 -0.29 27.37
N LEU A 693 -15.62 0.97 26.94
CA LEU A 693 -14.38 1.74 26.95
C LEU A 693 -13.94 2.12 28.37
N LYS A 694 -14.91 2.46 29.24
CA LYS A 694 -14.70 2.95 30.61
C LYS A 694 -13.85 4.23 30.66
N ASP A 695 -13.71 4.81 31.85
CA ASP A 695 -12.96 6.05 32.05
C ASP A 695 -11.49 5.96 31.60
N VAL A 696 -10.85 4.80 31.83
CA VAL A 696 -9.46 4.55 31.41
C VAL A 696 -9.31 4.61 29.89
N GLY A 697 -10.27 4.09 29.14
CA GLY A 697 -10.27 4.17 27.68
C GLY A 697 -10.32 5.62 27.19
N ILE A 698 -11.19 6.44 27.78
CA ILE A 698 -11.30 7.87 27.44
C ILE A 698 -10.04 8.64 27.80
N ALA A 699 -9.42 8.34 28.95
CA ALA A 699 -8.14 8.94 29.32
C ALA A 699 -7.06 8.67 28.25
N LEU A 700 -6.96 7.43 27.75
CA LEU A 700 -6.02 7.06 26.68
C LEU A 700 -6.36 7.71 25.33
N LEU A 701 -7.65 7.74 24.96
CA LEU A 701 -8.12 8.31 23.70
C LEU A 701 -7.94 9.83 23.66
N SER A 702 -8.09 10.51 24.80
CA SER A 702 -8.02 11.96 24.92
C SER A 702 -6.69 12.56 24.43
N LEU A 703 -5.59 11.81 24.56
CA LEU A 703 -4.26 12.24 24.08
C LEU A 703 -4.26 12.49 22.57
N GLY A 704 -4.90 11.62 21.80
CA GLY A 704 -5.00 11.75 20.35
C GLY A 704 -6.09 12.73 19.90
N LEU A 705 -7.19 12.82 20.66
CA LEU A 705 -8.31 13.71 20.34
C LEU A 705 -7.92 15.20 20.40
N LYS A 706 -7.02 15.57 21.33
CA LYS A 706 -6.55 16.96 21.52
C LYS A 706 -5.95 17.60 20.27
N THR A 707 -5.35 16.80 19.40
CA THR A 707 -4.69 17.26 18.16
C THR A 707 -5.44 16.83 16.90
N SER A 708 -6.65 16.28 17.06
CA SER A 708 -7.41 15.71 15.94
C SER A 708 -8.20 16.77 15.17
N LYS A 709 -8.61 16.40 13.94
CA LYS A 709 -9.52 17.18 13.09
C LYS A 709 -10.99 16.77 13.26
N LEU A 710 -11.29 16.03 14.33
CA LEU A 710 -12.59 15.44 14.61
C LEU A 710 -13.60 16.54 14.97
N GLU A 711 -14.76 16.48 14.33
CA GLU A 711 -15.87 17.43 14.50
C GLU A 711 -17.01 16.79 15.30
N MET A 712 -17.17 15.46 15.21
CA MET A 712 -18.20 14.72 15.93
C MET A 712 -17.63 13.50 16.64
N LEU A 713 -17.95 13.38 17.93
CA LEU A 713 -17.59 12.23 18.76
C LEU A 713 -18.84 11.70 19.46
N ARG A 714 -19.19 10.44 19.19
CA ARG A 714 -20.26 9.73 19.89
C ARG A 714 -19.67 8.67 20.83
N LEU A 715 -20.00 8.79 22.11
CA LEU A 715 -19.56 7.93 23.20
C LEU A 715 -20.75 7.39 23.99
N ARG A 716 -21.91 7.28 23.32
CA ARG A 716 -23.15 6.81 23.94
C ARG A 716 -22.93 5.44 24.60
N SER A 717 -23.36 5.26 25.85
CA SER A 717 -23.30 3.97 26.54
C SER A 717 -21.91 3.31 26.49
N CYS A 718 -20.87 4.03 26.91
CA CYS A 718 -19.48 3.55 26.91
C CYS A 718 -18.97 3.10 28.29
N ASP A 719 -19.88 2.90 29.26
CA ASP A 719 -19.59 2.68 30.68
C ASP A 719 -18.75 3.81 31.30
N LEU A 720 -19.03 5.07 30.92
CA LEU A 720 -18.31 6.24 31.42
C LEU A 720 -18.93 6.75 32.72
N THR A 721 -18.07 7.31 33.58
CA THR A 721 -18.44 7.97 34.83
C THR A 721 -17.95 9.42 34.84
N GLU A 722 -18.23 10.15 35.92
CA GLU A 722 -17.67 11.48 36.21
C GLU A 722 -16.15 11.62 36.04
N GLN A 723 -15.38 10.51 36.14
CA GLN A 723 -13.92 10.52 35.99
C GLN A 723 -13.48 10.78 34.53
N SER A 724 -14.28 10.36 33.55
CA SER A 724 -14.02 10.64 32.13
C SER A 724 -14.13 12.12 31.79
N SER A 725 -14.96 12.88 32.53
CA SER A 725 -15.26 14.29 32.24
C SER A 725 -14.05 15.19 32.26
N LYS A 726 -13.04 14.94 33.11
CA LYS A 726 -11.80 15.74 33.14
C LYS A 726 -10.99 15.59 31.86
N ALA A 727 -10.91 14.38 31.32
CA ALA A 727 -10.21 14.11 30.07
C ALA A 727 -10.94 14.76 28.88
N LEU A 728 -12.27 14.68 28.85
CA LEU A 728 -13.11 15.29 27.82
C LEU A 728 -13.08 16.83 27.89
N ALA A 729 -13.18 17.42 29.08
CA ALA A 729 -13.01 18.85 29.28
C ALA A 729 -11.65 19.33 28.75
N SER A 730 -10.58 18.57 29.01
CA SER A 730 -9.25 18.88 28.48
C SER A 730 -9.15 18.79 26.94
N VAL A 731 -9.96 17.95 26.29
CA VAL A 731 -10.07 17.91 24.81
C VAL A 731 -10.82 19.15 24.30
N MET A 732 -11.92 19.53 24.96
CA MET A 732 -12.74 20.69 24.59
C MET A 732 -11.97 22.01 24.74
N SER A 733 -11.11 22.13 25.75
CA SER A 733 -10.27 23.32 25.97
C SER A 733 -9.03 23.40 25.08
N SER A 734 -8.75 22.40 24.24
CA SER A 734 -7.58 22.39 23.36
C SER A 734 -7.78 23.30 22.16
N ALA A 735 -6.87 24.26 21.93
CA ALA A 735 -6.91 25.16 20.78
C ALA A 735 -6.89 24.44 19.41
N SER A 736 -6.30 23.25 19.35
CA SER A 736 -6.23 22.44 18.12
C SER A 736 -7.50 21.63 17.86
N SER A 737 -8.36 21.44 18.86
CA SER A 737 -9.60 20.67 18.72
C SER A 737 -10.58 21.35 17.76
N GLN A 738 -11.28 20.54 16.98
CA GLN A 738 -12.35 20.97 16.07
C GLN A 738 -13.72 20.40 16.48
N LEU A 739 -13.82 19.85 17.69
CA LEU A 739 -15.00 19.14 18.14
C LEU A 739 -16.20 20.09 18.28
N LYS A 740 -17.27 19.81 17.53
CA LYS A 740 -18.53 20.54 17.50
C LYS A 740 -19.67 19.77 18.15
N VAL A 741 -19.67 18.45 18.02
CA VAL A 741 -20.73 17.59 18.54
C VAL A 741 -20.14 16.53 19.46
N LEU A 742 -20.65 16.48 20.68
CA LEU A 742 -20.28 15.49 21.68
C LEU A 742 -21.53 14.81 22.22
N ASP A 743 -21.65 13.51 21.96
CA ASP A 743 -22.73 12.68 22.49
C ASP A 743 -22.18 11.78 23.60
N LEU A 744 -22.56 12.08 24.84
CA LEU A 744 -22.23 11.30 26.04
C LEU A 744 -23.44 10.53 26.56
N SER A 745 -24.52 10.47 25.79
CA SER A 745 -25.79 9.93 26.25
C SER A 745 -25.64 8.54 26.87
N ASP A 746 -26.45 8.29 27.87
CA ASP A 746 -26.54 7.00 28.52
C ASP A 746 -25.25 6.50 29.20
N ASN A 747 -24.49 7.43 29.79
CA ASN A 747 -23.36 7.17 30.68
C ASN A 747 -23.64 7.72 32.09
N ASP A 748 -22.96 7.28 33.13
CA ASP A 748 -23.22 7.78 34.49
C ASP A 748 -22.33 8.99 34.80
N ILE A 749 -22.48 10.08 34.01
CA ILE A 749 -21.68 11.30 34.14
C ILE A 749 -21.97 12.04 35.45
N LEU A 750 -23.23 12.06 35.91
CA LEU A 750 -23.65 12.68 37.18
C LEU A 750 -23.34 14.20 37.24
N ASP A 751 -23.76 14.85 38.33
CA ASP A 751 -23.58 16.29 38.51
C ASP A 751 -22.12 16.70 38.62
N LEU A 752 -21.29 15.90 39.30
CA LEU A 752 -19.85 16.14 39.42
C LEU A 752 -19.13 16.02 38.07
N GLY A 753 -19.54 15.07 37.22
CA GLY A 753 -19.01 14.96 35.87
C GLY A 753 -19.43 16.14 35.00
N VAL A 754 -20.69 16.60 35.13
CA VAL A 754 -21.17 17.80 34.45
C VAL A 754 -20.39 19.05 34.90
N GLN A 755 -20.13 19.21 36.19
CA GLN A 755 -19.29 20.28 36.73
C GLN A 755 -17.89 20.30 36.07
N ASN A 756 -17.27 19.13 35.91
CA ASN A 756 -15.98 19.02 35.23
C ASN A 756 -16.08 19.37 33.74
N LEU A 757 -17.15 18.97 33.04
CA LEU A 757 -17.38 19.34 31.64
C LEU A 757 -17.59 20.85 31.48
N CYS A 758 -18.25 21.51 32.44
CA CYS A 758 -18.45 22.96 32.45
C CYS A 758 -17.13 23.75 32.42
N VAL A 759 -16.06 23.22 33.04
CA VAL A 759 -14.70 23.82 32.93
C VAL A 759 -14.23 23.84 31.47
N GLY A 760 -14.54 22.79 30.71
CA GLY A 760 -14.25 22.70 29.28
C GLY A 760 -15.11 23.65 28.46
N LEU A 761 -16.42 23.70 28.73
CA LEU A 761 -17.40 24.55 28.04
C LEU A 761 -17.09 26.05 28.20
N GLY A 762 -16.64 26.48 29.39
CA GLY A 762 -16.27 27.86 29.66
C GLY A 762 -14.92 28.29 29.06
N SER A 763 -14.21 27.41 28.36
CA SER A 763 -12.94 27.75 27.72
C SER A 763 -13.18 28.57 26.43
N PRO A 764 -12.39 29.63 26.17
CA PRO A 764 -12.49 30.40 24.92
C PRO A 764 -12.07 29.58 23.68
N HIS A 765 -11.47 28.40 23.87
CA HIS A 765 -11.09 27.50 22.79
C HIS A 765 -12.14 26.43 22.50
N CYS A 766 -13.20 26.34 23.30
CA CYS A 766 -14.29 25.40 23.09
C CYS A 766 -15.09 25.79 21.84
N LYS A 767 -15.23 24.86 20.89
CA LYS A 767 -16.03 25.02 19.66
C LYS A 767 -17.28 24.14 19.66
N LEU A 768 -17.65 23.61 20.82
CA LEU A 768 -18.75 22.68 20.94
C LEU A 768 -20.08 23.40 20.70
N GLU A 769 -20.80 22.99 19.67
CA GLU A 769 -22.11 23.51 19.26
C GLU A 769 -23.24 22.62 19.83
N LYS A 770 -23.00 21.31 20.00
CA LYS A 770 -24.02 20.36 20.49
C LYS A 770 -23.48 19.42 21.56
N LEU A 771 -24.22 19.30 22.65
CA LEU A 771 -23.91 18.41 23.77
C LEU A 771 -25.13 17.55 24.10
N ASN A 772 -24.97 16.23 24.00
CA ASN A 772 -25.99 15.29 24.45
C ASN A 772 -25.60 14.64 25.78
N LEU A 773 -26.38 14.92 26.82
CA LEU A 773 -26.29 14.36 28.17
C LEU A 773 -27.56 13.57 28.53
N SER A 774 -28.33 13.12 27.54
CA SER A 774 -29.50 12.29 27.75
C SER A 774 -29.16 11.03 28.55
N LEU A 775 -30.03 10.59 29.46
CA LEU A 775 -29.79 9.40 30.32
C LEU A 775 -28.48 9.44 31.16
N CYS A 776 -27.96 10.64 31.45
CA CYS A 776 -26.69 10.80 32.18
C CYS A 776 -26.79 10.87 33.71
N ARG A 777 -28.01 10.71 34.24
CA ARG A 777 -28.35 10.82 35.67
C ARG A 777 -28.00 12.21 36.24
N VAL A 778 -28.17 13.24 35.43
CA VAL A 778 -28.01 14.65 35.82
C VAL A 778 -29.20 15.08 36.66
N THR A 779 -28.93 15.77 37.77
CA THR A 779 -29.94 16.31 38.66
C THR A 779 -30.02 17.85 38.55
N GLU A 780 -30.85 18.47 39.39
CA GLU A 780 -30.96 19.92 39.52
C GLU A 780 -29.60 20.61 39.78
N GLU A 781 -28.72 19.98 40.55
CA GLU A 781 -27.39 20.51 40.85
C GLU A 781 -26.52 20.62 39.58
N GLY A 782 -26.50 19.57 38.76
CA GLY A 782 -25.79 19.56 37.48
C GLY A 782 -26.33 20.60 36.49
N CYS A 783 -27.65 20.77 36.44
CA CYS A 783 -28.29 21.81 35.63
C CYS A 783 -27.88 23.23 36.06
N THR A 784 -27.68 23.45 37.37
CA THR A 784 -27.18 24.73 37.89
C THR A 784 -25.76 25.02 37.40
N PHE A 785 -24.88 24.01 37.37
CA PHE A 785 -23.54 24.16 36.79
C PHE A 785 -23.57 24.43 35.28
N LEU A 786 -24.46 23.76 34.54
CA LEU A 786 -24.64 24.00 33.11
C LEU A 786 -25.09 25.43 32.85
N ALA A 787 -26.14 25.89 33.54
CA ALA A 787 -26.65 27.24 33.38
C ALA A 787 -25.56 28.31 33.58
N SER A 788 -24.70 28.14 34.59
CA SER A 788 -23.59 29.05 34.83
C SER A 788 -22.55 29.06 33.70
N ALA A 789 -22.26 27.91 33.07
CA ALA A 789 -21.23 27.81 32.03
C ALA A 789 -21.72 28.27 30.65
N LEU A 790 -23.01 28.10 30.36
CA LEU A 790 -23.60 28.40 29.07
C LEU A 790 -23.61 29.89 28.72
N ASN A 791 -23.63 30.78 29.73
CA ASN A 791 -23.51 32.24 29.54
C ASN A 791 -22.27 32.68 28.77
N SER A 792 -21.19 31.89 28.82
CA SER A 792 -19.92 32.19 28.14
C SER A 792 -19.57 31.18 27.03
N SER A 793 -20.51 30.28 26.71
CA SER A 793 -20.31 29.18 25.78
C SER A 793 -20.84 29.49 24.37
N GLN A 794 -20.36 28.74 23.39
CA GLN A 794 -20.87 28.72 22.00
C GLN A 794 -21.87 27.58 21.76
N LEU A 795 -22.32 26.90 22.82
CA LEU A 795 -23.22 25.76 22.72
C LEU A 795 -24.60 26.21 22.22
N GLU A 796 -25.08 25.59 21.15
CA GLU A 796 -26.37 25.88 20.52
C GLU A 796 -27.45 24.86 20.87
N GLU A 797 -27.09 23.59 21.07
CA GLU A 797 -28.05 22.52 21.38
C GLU A 797 -27.61 21.71 22.61
N LEU A 798 -28.51 21.59 23.58
CA LEU A 798 -28.34 20.80 24.79
C LEU A 798 -29.48 19.79 24.93
N ASP A 799 -29.15 18.50 24.98
CA ASP A 799 -30.10 17.43 25.26
C ASP A 799 -29.88 16.87 26.66
N LEU A 800 -30.86 17.09 27.53
CA LEU A 800 -30.94 16.59 28.91
C LEU A 800 -32.12 15.62 29.08
N SER A 801 -32.70 15.11 27.99
CA SER A 801 -33.81 14.17 28.04
C SER A 801 -33.48 12.96 28.94
N TYR A 802 -34.50 12.38 29.58
CA TYR A 802 -34.35 11.23 30.47
C TYR A 802 -33.37 11.46 31.64
N ASN A 803 -33.30 12.68 32.18
CA ASN A 803 -32.60 13.02 33.43
C ASN A 803 -33.60 13.49 34.50
N HIS A 804 -33.13 14.18 35.54
CA HIS A 804 -33.97 14.85 36.52
C HIS A 804 -33.49 16.29 36.77
N PRO A 805 -33.68 17.22 35.83
CA PRO A 805 -33.20 18.60 35.96
C PRO A 805 -33.82 19.39 37.12
N GLY A 806 -34.81 18.83 37.82
CA GLY A 806 -35.58 19.54 38.85
C GLY A 806 -36.41 20.69 38.25
N ASN A 807 -37.16 21.39 39.10
CA ASN A 807 -37.91 22.55 38.65
C ASN A 807 -36.98 23.75 38.50
N SER A 808 -36.10 23.99 39.48
CA SER A 808 -35.22 25.16 39.48
C SER A 808 -34.14 25.07 38.39
N GLY A 809 -33.57 23.89 38.18
CA GLY A 809 -32.61 23.67 37.09
C GLY A 809 -33.22 23.84 35.71
N LEU A 810 -34.48 23.42 35.53
CA LEU A 810 -35.22 23.63 34.28
C LEU A 810 -35.53 25.12 34.06
N GLU A 811 -36.02 25.83 35.08
CA GLU A 811 -36.27 27.28 35.01
C GLU A 811 -35.00 28.05 34.61
N LEU A 812 -33.84 27.73 35.20
CA LEU A 812 -32.58 28.36 34.87
C LEU A 812 -32.16 28.11 33.41
N LEU A 813 -32.27 26.87 32.92
CA LEU A 813 -31.85 26.52 31.56
C LEU A 813 -32.82 27.06 30.49
N SER A 814 -34.13 27.05 30.76
CA SER A 814 -35.13 27.64 29.86
C SER A 814 -34.98 29.15 29.78
N ALA A 815 -34.63 29.85 30.87
CA ALA A 815 -34.37 31.28 30.83
C ALA A 815 -33.17 31.65 29.93
N LEU A 816 -32.20 30.74 29.77
CA LEU A 816 -31.05 30.94 28.86
C LEU A 816 -31.41 30.72 27.40
N GLU A 817 -32.36 29.83 27.10
CA GLU A 817 -32.88 29.63 25.74
C GLU A 817 -33.60 30.89 25.22
N ASP A 818 -34.21 31.67 26.13
CA ASP A 818 -34.86 32.94 25.82
C ASP A 818 -33.90 34.16 25.84
N ASP A 819 -32.66 34.01 26.31
CA ASP A 819 -31.69 35.11 26.42
C ASP A 819 -30.98 35.38 25.08
N PRO A 820 -31.13 36.56 24.45
CA PRO A 820 -30.47 36.90 23.19
C PRO A 820 -28.94 37.01 23.28
N GLN A 821 -28.37 37.06 24.49
CA GLN A 821 -26.91 37.02 24.71
C GLN A 821 -26.38 35.59 24.86
N CYS A 822 -27.24 34.59 25.01
CA CYS A 822 -26.85 33.18 25.06
C CYS A 822 -26.87 32.57 23.65
N SER A 823 -25.97 31.61 23.39
CA SER A 823 -25.92 30.90 22.11
C SER A 823 -26.91 29.74 22.01
N LEU A 824 -27.54 29.35 23.12
CA LEU A 824 -28.41 28.18 23.20
C LEU A 824 -29.72 28.42 22.43
N LYS A 825 -29.99 27.59 21.43
CA LYS A 825 -31.18 27.67 20.56
C LYS A 825 -32.16 26.53 20.78
N LYS A 826 -31.71 25.44 21.40
CA LYS A 826 -32.51 24.23 21.59
C LYS A 826 -32.14 23.53 22.90
N LEU A 827 -33.12 23.45 23.80
CA LEU A 827 -33.09 22.63 24.99
C LEU A 827 -34.05 21.44 24.84
N SER A 828 -33.58 20.21 25.07
CA SER A 828 -34.43 19.00 25.07
C SER A 828 -34.46 18.35 26.45
N VAL A 829 -35.65 18.12 27.00
CA VAL A 829 -35.89 17.59 28.36
C VAL A 829 -36.97 16.51 28.39
N ASP A 830 -37.10 15.74 27.31
CA ASP A 830 -38.14 14.74 27.15
C ASP A 830 -38.01 13.59 28.17
N GLU A 831 -39.13 13.05 28.65
CA GLU A 831 -39.18 11.90 29.57
C GLU A 831 -38.30 12.00 30.85
N CYS A 832 -38.08 13.23 31.34
CA CYS A 832 -37.39 13.49 32.60
C CYS A 832 -38.22 13.07 33.84
N GLY A 833 -37.54 12.71 34.92
CA GLY A 833 -38.19 12.38 36.20
C GLY A 833 -37.27 11.68 37.18
N GLU A 834 -37.68 11.64 38.45
CA GLU A 834 -36.89 11.11 39.57
C GLU A 834 -36.42 9.66 39.35
N SER A 835 -37.23 8.85 38.66
CA SER A 835 -36.88 7.46 38.31
C SER A 835 -35.60 7.32 37.47
N ARG A 836 -35.18 8.39 36.76
CA ARG A 836 -33.98 8.40 35.91
C ARG A 836 -32.67 8.57 36.68
N ILE A 837 -32.73 8.97 37.95
CA ILE A 837 -31.55 9.12 38.82
C ILE A 837 -31.03 7.76 39.30
N GLN A 838 -31.85 6.72 39.24
CA GLN A 838 -31.52 5.39 39.75
C GLN A 838 -30.28 4.80 39.04
N PRO A 839 -29.36 4.13 39.76
CA PRO A 839 -28.14 3.59 39.15
C PRO A 839 -28.42 2.36 38.26
N GLY A 840 -27.56 2.19 37.26
CA GLY A 840 -27.57 1.01 36.39
C GLY A 840 -28.90 0.83 35.66
N ARG A 841 -29.38 -0.41 35.54
CA ARG A 841 -30.56 -0.74 34.72
C ARG A 841 -31.87 -0.09 35.19
N LYS A 842 -31.93 0.32 36.46
CA LYS A 842 -33.13 0.92 37.03
C LYS A 842 -33.46 2.29 36.42
N LYS A 843 -32.50 3.01 35.81
CA LYS A 843 -32.81 4.25 35.08
C LYS A 843 -33.72 4.03 33.87
N TYR A 844 -33.69 2.82 33.29
CA TYR A 844 -34.55 2.44 32.16
C TYR A 844 -35.90 1.85 32.58
N THR A 845 -36.30 2.00 33.85
CA THR A 845 -37.55 1.44 34.33
C THR A 845 -38.71 1.94 33.48
N LYS A 846 -39.47 1.01 32.90
CA LYS A 846 -40.67 1.28 32.11
C LYS A 846 -41.89 0.72 32.83
N LYS A 847 -42.92 1.54 32.98
CA LYS A 847 -44.24 1.09 33.47
C LYS A 847 -44.94 0.37 32.32
N LEU A 848 -45.28 -0.90 32.53
CA LEU A 848 -45.93 -1.76 31.54
C LEU A 848 -47.36 -2.08 31.98
N THR A 849 -48.24 -2.34 31.01
CA THR A 849 -49.63 -2.75 31.24
C THR A 849 -50.01 -3.93 30.35
N LEU A 850 -50.71 -4.92 30.92
CA LEU A 850 -51.19 -6.09 30.20
C LEU A 850 -52.33 -5.69 29.25
N ASP A 851 -52.37 -6.29 28.06
CA ASP A 851 -53.39 -6.01 27.05
C ASP A 851 -54.60 -6.96 27.20
N PRO A 852 -55.78 -6.45 27.61
CA PRO A 852 -57.01 -7.23 27.70
C PRO A 852 -57.47 -7.81 26.36
N ASN A 853 -57.03 -7.27 25.22
CA ASN A 853 -57.40 -7.76 23.90
C ASN A 853 -56.60 -9.00 23.49
N THR A 854 -55.41 -9.19 24.05
CA THR A 854 -54.58 -10.39 23.81
C THR A 854 -54.85 -11.49 24.83
N ALA A 855 -55.22 -11.12 26.06
CA ALA A 855 -55.36 -12.06 27.18
C ALA A 855 -56.28 -13.26 26.89
N HIS A 856 -55.81 -14.47 27.17
CA HIS A 856 -56.64 -15.68 27.08
C HIS A 856 -57.87 -15.60 28.02
N LYS A 857 -58.97 -16.27 27.66
CA LYS A 857 -60.26 -16.23 28.41
C LYS A 857 -60.15 -16.73 29.86
N ASP A 858 -59.16 -17.56 30.15
CA ASP A 858 -58.88 -18.10 31.50
C ASP A 858 -58.01 -17.17 32.36
N LEU A 859 -57.64 -15.98 31.87
CA LEU A 859 -56.83 -15.01 32.60
C LEU A 859 -57.70 -13.86 33.10
N SER A 860 -57.65 -13.56 34.39
CA SER A 860 -58.20 -12.32 34.94
C SER A 860 -57.12 -11.27 35.09
N LEU A 861 -57.35 -10.08 34.50
CA LEU A 861 -56.51 -8.90 34.71
C LEU A 861 -57.05 -8.05 35.87
N GLU A 862 -56.16 -7.69 36.80
CA GLU A 862 -56.41 -6.94 38.03
C GLU A 862 -55.36 -5.82 38.23
N LYS A 863 -55.59 -4.92 39.19
CA LYS A 863 -54.68 -3.82 39.58
C LYS A 863 -54.24 -2.98 38.37
N GLU A 864 -55.19 -2.34 37.70
CA GLU A 864 -54.94 -1.50 36.51
C GLU A 864 -54.18 -2.26 35.41
N ASP A 865 -54.60 -3.49 35.13
CA ASP A 865 -53.98 -4.39 34.15
C ASP A 865 -52.49 -4.69 34.43
N ARG A 866 -52.03 -4.64 35.69
CA ARG A 866 -50.63 -5.00 36.05
C ARG A 866 -50.49 -6.39 36.65
N LYS A 867 -51.59 -7.03 37.02
CA LYS A 867 -51.61 -8.39 37.57
C LYS A 867 -52.45 -9.30 36.68
N ALA A 868 -51.90 -10.44 36.27
CA ALA A 868 -52.66 -11.53 35.65
C ALA A 868 -52.70 -12.74 36.59
N THR A 869 -53.90 -13.27 36.80
CA THR A 869 -54.14 -14.51 37.54
C THR A 869 -54.88 -15.48 36.65
N ARG A 870 -54.52 -16.77 36.67
CA ARG A 870 -55.30 -17.80 36.00
C ARG A 870 -56.42 -18.31 36.91
N TRP A 871 -57.66 -17.95 36.60
CA TRP A 871 -58.88 -18.40 37.31
C TRP A 871 -60.01 -18.64 36.31
N THR A 872 -60.89 -19.59 36.60
CA THR A 872 -62.05 -19.88 35.77
C THR A 872 -63.14 -18.83 35.98
N THR A 873 -63.57 -18.18 34.89
CA THR A 873 -64.73 -17.27 34.70
C THR A 873 -64.55 -15.75 34.90
N LYS A 874 -63.81 -15.10 34.00
CA LYS A 874 -64.09 -13.71 33.56
C LYS A 874 -64.35 -13.72 32.05
N LEU A 875 -65.54 -13.33 31.60
CA LEU A 875 -65.87 -13.30 30.16
C LEU A 875 -65.29 -12.05 29.51
N TYR A 876 -64.27 -12.23 28.67
CA TYR A 876 -63.83 -11.21 27.72
C TYR A 876 -64.55 -11.40 26.38
N PRO A 877 -64.95 -10.30 25.70
CA PRO A 877 -65.42 -10.37 24.32
C PRO A 877 -64.38 -11.00 23.41
N ASP A 878 -64.83 -11.74 22.39
CA ASP A 878 -63.91 -12.31 21.42
C ASP A 878 -63.17 -11.21 20.65
N HIS A 879 -61.89 -11.43 20.34
CA HIS A 879 -61.03 -10.45 19.68
C HIS A 879 -60.02 -11.15 18.74
N PRO A 880 -59.71 -10.59 17.55
CA PRO A 880 -58.78 -11.20 16.60
C PRO A 880 -57.42 -11.53 17.22
N GLU A 881 -56.86 -10.62 18.02
CA GLU A 881 -55.55 -10.78 18.69
C GLU A 881 -55.57 -11.64 19.96
N ARG A 882 -56.74 -12.16 20.36
CA ARG A 882 -56.88 -12.91 21.61
C ARG A 882 -56.26 -14.30 21.50
N PHE A 883 -55.45 -14.71 22.47
CA PHE A 883 -55.03 -16.10 22.56
C PHE A 883 -56.22 -17.02 22.85
N ASN A 884 -56.38 -18.11 22.07
CA ASN A 884 -57.54 -19.00 22.17
C ASN A 884 -57.24 -20.39 22.75
N TYR A 885 -55.97 -20.79 22.80
CA TYR A 885 -55.56 -22.12 23.28
C TYR A 885 -54.56 -22.00 24.44
N TRP A 886 -53.43 -21.33 24.21
CA TRP A 886 -52.43 -21.10 25.26
C TRP A 886 -52.85 -19.94 26.16
N THR A 887 -52.73 -20.15 27.48
CA THR A 887 -53.06 -19.17 28.53
C THR A 887 -52.03 -18.04 28.61
N GLN A 888 -52.03 -17.19 27.58
CA GLN A 888 -51.04 -16.13 27.36
C GLN A 888 -51.67 -14.74 27.35
N VAL A 889 -50.85 -13.73 27.60
CA VAL A 889 -51.17 -12.31 27.47
C VAL A 889 -49.91 -11.54 27.08
N LEU A 890 -50.05 -10.54 26.23
CA LEU A 890 -48.99 -9.57 25.95
C LEU A 890 -49.27 -8.22 26.63
N CYS A 891 -48.24 -7.41 26.82
CA CYS A 891 -48.38 -6.01 27.20
C CYS A 891 -48.84 -5.15 26.01
N ARG A 892 -49.42 -3.99 26.32
CA ARG A 892 -49.86 -3.00 25.32
C ARG A 892 -48.68 -2.26 24.69
N GLU A 893 -47.65 -2.01 25.47
CA GLU A 893 -46.49 -1.22 25.07
C GLU A 893 -45.53 -2.04 24.19
N GLY A 894 -45.35 -1.61 22.94
CA GLY A 894 -44.30 -2.13 22.06
C GLY A 894 -42.98 -1.43 22.37
N LEU A 895 -41.94 -2.20 22.70
CA LEU A 895 -40.65 -1.67 23.13
C LEU A 895 -39.65 -1.63 21.96
N THR A 896 -39.00 -0.48 21.78
CA THR A 896 -38.02 -0.20 20.70
C THR A 896 -36.71 0.40 21.20
N GLY A 897 -36.50 0.49 22.51
CA GLY A 897 -35.33 1.10 23.14
C GLY A 897 -34.77 0.28 24.29
N ARG A 898 -34.02 0.96 25.18
CA ARG A 898 -33.56 0.37 26.43
C ARG A 898 -34.68 0.41 27.46
N CYS A 899 -35.08 -0.76 27.93
CA CYS A 899 -36.19 -0.90 28.87
C CYS A 899 -35.82 -1.89 29.97
N TYR A 900 -36.19 -1.55 31.19
CA TYR A 900 -36.08 -2.44 32.33
C TYR A 900 -37.45 -2.56 33.00
N TRP A 901 -37.83 -3.78 33.36
CA TRP A 901 -39.00 -4.02 34.20
C TRP A 901 -38.75 -5.20 35.11
N GLU A 902 -39.41 -5.19 36.25
CA GLU A 902 -39.37 -6.27 37.22
C GLU A 902 -40.74 -6.95 37.28
N THR A 903 -40.76 -8.27 37.42
CA THR A 903 -41.98 -9.06 37.48
C THR A 903 -41.88 -10.05 38.62
N GLU A 904 -42.89 -10.03 39.49
CA GLU A 904 -43.12 -11.05 40.50
C GLU A 904 -44.03 -12.14 39.93
N TRP A 905 -43.78 -13.40 40.30
CA TRP A 905 -44.52 -14.54 39.78
C TRP A 905 -44.79 -15.59 40.86
N CYS A 906 -45.87 -16.36 40.69
CA CYS A 906 -46.21 -17.50 41.54
C CYS A 906 -46.73 -18.66 40.68
N GLY A 907 -46.42 -19.90 41.07
CA GLY A 907 -46.86 -21.11 40.36
C GLY A 907 -45.96 -21.46 39.17
N ARG A 908 -46.56 -21.62 37.98
CA ARG A 908 -45.87 -21.98 36.74
C ARG A 908 -46.09 -20.87 35.72
N ALA A 909 -45.03 -20.18 35.32
CA ALA A 909 -45.14 -19.04 34.42
C ALA A 909 -44.09 -19.08 33.29
N PHE A 910 -44.31 -18.29 32.25
CA PHE A 910 -43.31 -17.91 31.26
C PHE A 910 -43.28 -16.39 31.19
N ILE A 911 -42.09 -15.79 31.08
CA ILE A 911 -41.89 -14.35 30.87
C ILE A 911 -41.00 -14.20 29.65
N GLY A 912 -41.42 -13.42 28.68
CA GLY A 912 -40.65 -13.21 27.46
C GLY A 912 -41.02 -11.93 26.76
N VAL A 913 -40.53 -11.80 25.54
CA VAL A 913 -40.97 -10.78 24.59
C VAL A 913 -41.32 -11.46 23.27
N ALA A 914 -42.28 -10.91 22.55
CA ALA A 914 -42.70 -11.40 21.24
C ALA A 914 -42.89 -10.26 20.25
N TYR A 915 -42.68 -10.54 18.98
CA TYR A 915 -43.17 -9.67 17.94
C TYR A 915 -44.69 -9.67 17.85
N LYS A 916 -45.23 -8.59 17.29
CA LYS A 916 -46.68 -8.46 17.08
C LYS A 916 -47.21 -9.56 16.17
N ARG A 917 -46.44 -9.94 15.13
CA ARG A 917 -46.78 -10.98 14.14
C ARG A 917 -46.86 -12.41 14.69
N MET A 918 -46.46 -12.65 15.93
CA MET A 918 -46.52 -13.98 16.54
C MET A 918 -47.96 -14.50 16.50
N CYS A 919 -48.15 -15.75 16.05
CA CYS A 919 -49.47 -16.36 15.95
C CYS A 919 -50.19 -16.39 17.31
N ARG A 920 -51.49 -16.12 17.31
CA ARG A 920 -52.33 -16.10 18.53
C ARG A 920 -53.29 -17.29 18.63
N LYS A 921 -53.43 -18.06 17.54
CA LYS A 921 -54.49 -19.07 17.40
C LYS A 921 -53.91 -20.47 17.23
N GLY A 922 -54.61 -21.47 17.75
CA GLY A 922 -54.27 -22.89 17.56
C GLY A 922 -53.28 -23.41 18.60
N GLU A 923 -53.12 -24.74 18.62
CA GLU A 923 -52.27 -25.47 19.59
C GLU A 923 -50.83 -25.69 19.12
N GLU A 924 -50.50 -25.24 17.91
CA GLU A 924 -49.19 -25.44 17.30
C GLU A 924 -48.09 -24.62 18.01
N MET A 925 -46.84 -24.97 17.74
CA MET A 925 -45.67 -24.33 18.38
C MET A 925 -45.56 -22.84 18.03
N ASP A 926 -46.08 -22.43 16.86
CA ASP A 926 -46.03 -21.05 16.39
C ASP A 926 -46.85 -20.09 17.26
N SER A 927 -47.85 -20.58 17.99
CA SER A 927 -48.67 -19.76 18.89
C SER A 927 -48.15 -19.74 20.34
N TRP A 928 -47.11 -20.52 20.66
CA TRP A 928 -46.53 -20.62 22.01
C TRP A 928 -45.33 -19.67 22.19
N LEU A 929 -45.39 -18.81 23.21
CA LEU A 929 -44.34 -17.85 23.56
C LEU A 929 -43.01 -18.53 23.93
N GLY A 930 -41.98 -18.28 23.14
CA GLY A 930 -40.63 -18.85 23.24
C GLY A 930 -40.37 -20.09 22.38
N ARG A 931 -41.40 -20.68 21.74
CA ARG A 931 -41.23 -21.90 20.91
C ARG A 931 -41.19 -21.65 19.41
N ASN A 932 -41.28 -20.39 18.99
CA ASN A 932 -41.14 -19.94 17.62
C ASN A 932 -39.90 -19.03 17.45
N ASP A 933 -39.66 -18.57 16.23
CA ASP A 933 -38.60 -17.64 15.87
C ASP A 933 -38.95 -16.16 16.14
N CYS A 934 -40.21 -15.89 16.50
CA CYS A 934 -40.76 -14.54 16.76
C CYS A 934 -40.85 -14.19 18.25
N SER A 935 -40.33 -15.03 19.15
CA SER A 935 -40.38 -14.79 20.58
C SER A 935 -39.22 -15.43 21.36
N TRP A 936 -38.89 -14.80 22.47
CA TRP A 936 -37.78 -15.17 23.35
C TRP A 936 -38.25 -15.10 24.79
N GLY A 937 -37.85 -16.05 25.62
CA GLY A 937 -38.11 -15.88 27.04
C GLY A 937 -37.63 -16.99 27.95
N LEU A 938 -38.08 -16.85 29.19
CA LEU A 938 -37.68 -17.65 30.32
C LEU A 938 -38.92 -18.34 30.89
N TYR A 939 -38.80 -19.64 31.05
CA TYR A 939 -39.81 -20.52 31.61
C TYR A 939 -39.48 -20.84 33.08
N PHE A 940 -40.48 -20.73 33.96
CA PHE A 940 -40.35 -20.87 35.41
C PHE A 940 -41.02 -22.14 35.93
N THR A 941 -40.31 -22.88 36.77
CA THR A 941 -40.85 -23.95 37.61
C THR A 941 -40.32 -23.85 39.03
N LYS A 942 -40.97 -24.55 39.97
CA LYS A 942 -40.43 -24.77 41.33
C LYS A 942 -39.06 -25.45 41.35
N ASN A 943 -38.61 -26.03 40.24
CA ASN A 943 -37.40 -26.86 40.15
C ASN A 943 -36.26 -26.19 39.34
N GLY A 944 -36.49 -25.02 38.74
CA GLY A 944 -35.46 -24.28 38.01
C GLY A 944 -35.99 -23.39 36.89
N TYR A 945 -35.05 -22.77 36.16
CA TYR A 945 -35.32 -21.91 35.00
C TYR A 945 -34.96 -22.64 33.70
N THR A 946 -35.76 -22.46 32.66
CA THR A 946 -35.43 -22.95 31.31
C THR A 946 -35.57 -21.82 30.31
N ILE A 947 -34.52 -21.57 29.54
CA ILE A 947 -34.51 -20.56 28.48
C ILE A 947 -35.11 -21.17 27.22
N TRP A 948 -35.99 -20.45 26.52
CA TRP A 948 -36.64 -20.92 25.30
C TRP A 948 -36.55 -19.88 24.17
N HIS A 949 -36.12 -20.33 23.01
CA HIS A 949 -36.26 -19.66 21.72
C HIS A 949 -36.20 -20.69 20.59
N ASN A 950 -37.03 -20.55 19.54
CA ASN A 950 -37.03 -21.42 18.36
C ASN A 950 -37.00 -22.92 18.70
N ASN A 951 -37.85 -23.32 19.65
CA ASN A 951 -37.99 -24.68 20.18
C ASN A 951 -36.71 -25.31 20.78
N ARG A 952 -35.69 -24.50 21.10
CA ARG A 952 -34.49 -24.94 21.82
C ARG A 952 -34.59 -24.52 23.28
N GLY A 953 -34.57 -25.50 24.18
CA GLY A 953 -34.66 -25.32 25.63
C GLY A 953 -33.35 -25.63 26.33
N ASN A 954 -32.77 -24.65 27.05
CA ASN A 954 -31.57 -24.86 27.87
C ASN A 954 -31.91 -24.66 29.36
N ALA A 955 -31.65 -25.66 30.19
CA ALA A 955 -31.88 -25.57 31.64
C ALA A 955 -30.77 -24.74 32.31
N VAL A 956 -31.16 -23.90 33.26
CA VAL A 956 -30.25 -23.07 34.08
C VAL A 956 -30.34 -23.54 35.53
N ASN A 957 -29.29 -24.21 36.02
CA ASN A 957 -29.20 -24.73 37.39
C ASN A 957 -28.76 -23.62 38.36
N ILE A 958 -29.73 -22.93 38.98
CA ILE A 958 -29.49 -21.93 40.04
C ILE A 958 -30.46 -22.18 41.20
N SER A 959 -30.01 -21.96 42.44
CA SER A 959 -30.81 -22.20 43.66
C SER A 959 -32.13 -21.41 43.70
N LEU A 960 -33.17 -22.02 44.26
CA LEU A 960 -34.56 -21.56 44.23
C LEU A 960 -34.92 -20.90 45.56
N ASN A 961 -34.99 -19.57 45.62
CA ASN A 961 -35.48 -18.86 46.81
C ASN A 961 -36.07 -17.46 46.49
N CYS A 962 -36.37 -17.14 45.22
CA CYS A 962 -37.04 -15.88 44.93
C CYS A 962 -37.93 -15.91 43.69
N ASN A 963 -39.03 -15.20 43.82
CA ASN A 963 -40.17 -15.14 42.91
C ASN A 963 -40.17 -13.85 42.09
N LYS A 964 -39.02 -13.18 41.95
CA LYS A 964 -38.88 -11.90 41.25
C LYS A 964 -37.79 -11.95 40.19
N VAL A 965 -38.13 -11.46 39.00
CA VAL A 965 -37.27 -11.49 37.81
C VAL A 965 -37.20 -10.09 37.24
N GLY A 966 -35.98 -9.63 36.92
CA GLY A 966 -35.77 -8.42 36.13
C GLY A 966 -35.54 -8.78 34.67
N VAL A 967 -36.13 -8.01 33.76
CA VAL A 967 -35.89 -8.14 32.33
C VAL A 967 -35.31 -6.82 31.83
N TYR A 968 -34.19 -6.91 31.12
CA TYR A 968 -33.55 -5.77 30.46
C TYR A 968 -33.50 -6.02 28.96
N LEU A 969 -34.11 -5.13 28.21
CA LEU A 969 -34.05 -5.07 26.76
C LEU A 969 -33.13 -3.91 26.37
N ASP A 970 -32.16 -4.17 25.50
CA ASP A 970 -31.47 -3.14 24.73
C ASP A 970 -31.70 -3.47 23.25
N TRP A 971 -32.77 -2.87 22.71
CA TRP A 971 -33.26 -3.12 21.37
C TRP A 971 -32.20 -2.79 20.30
N SER A 972 -31.49 -1.66 20.45
CA SER A 972 -30.44 -1.21 19.53
C SER A 972 -29.23 -2.13 19.50
N SER A 973 -28.78 -2.62 20.65
CA SER A 973 -27.66 -3.57 20.73
C SER A 973 -28.05 -4.99 20.33
N GLY A 974 -29.36 -5.26 20.20
CA GLY A 974 -29.87 -6.59 19.97
C GLY A 974 -29.77 -7.52 21.18
N THR A 975 -29.87 -7.01 22.41
CA THR A 975 -29.73 -7.84 23.63
C THR A 975 -31.00 -7.88 24.48
N LEU A 976 -31.33 -9.07 24.97
CA LEU A 976 -32.42 -9.30 25.93
C LEU A 976 -31.91 -10.14 27.09
N SER A 977 -31.85 -9.56 28.27
CA SER A 977 -31.26 -10.17 29.46
C SER A 977 -32.28 -10.41 30.55
N PHE A 978 -32.22 -11.57 31.19
CA PHE A 978 -33.04 -11.97 32.31
C PHE A 978 -32.19 -12.05 33.58
N TYR A 979 -32.72 -11.53 34.68
CA TYR A 979 -32.05 -11.48 35.97
C TYR A 979 -32.94 -12.07 37.05
N LYS A 980 -32.34 -12.82 37.96
CA LYS A 980 -32.95 -13.20 39.23
C LYS A 980 -32.71 -12.07 40.23
N ILE A 981 -33.77 -11.64 40.91
CA ILE A 981 -33.68 -10.60 41.95
C ILE A 981 -33.99 -11.28 43.28
N CYS A 982 -33.08 -11.25 44.26
CA CYS A 982 -33.26 -11.85 45.59
C CYS A 982 -32.79 -10.88 46.66
N CYS A 983 -33.66 -10.42 47.56
CA CYS A 983 -33.27 -9.52 48.66
C CYS A 983 -32.44 -8.30 48.20
N GLY A 984 -32.74 -7.76 47.01
CA GLY A 984 -32.00 -6.65 46.39
C GLY A 984 -30.78 -7.04 45.54
N ALA A 985 -30.26 -8.27 45.65
CA ALA A 985 -29.18 -8.77 44.80
C ALA A 985 -29.69 -9.18 43.41
N VAL A 986 -28.98 -8.78 42.35
CA VAL A 986 -29.34 -9.05 40.95
C VAL A 986 -28.33 -10.04 40.36
N THR A 987 -28.80 -11.22 39.96
CA THR A 987 -27.98 -12.28 39.34
C THR A 987 -28.40 -12.47 37.89
N LEU A 988 -27.47 -12.37 36.93
CA LEU A 988 -27.76 -12.63 35.51
C LEU A 988 -28.11 -14.12 35.32
N LEU A 989 -29.27 -14.39 34.72
CA LEU A 989 -29.70 -15.73 34.35
C LEU A 989 -29.28 -16.07 32.92
N HIS A 990 -29.57 -15.16 31.98
CA HIS A 990 -29.27 -15.36 30.56
C HIS A 990 -29.33 -14.04 29.78
N THR A 991 -28.61 -13.98 28.67
CA THR A 991 -28.72 -12.90 27.66
C THR A 991 -28.86 -13.51 26.28
N PHE A 992 -29.97 -13.22 25.61
CA PHE A 992 -30.14 -13.44 24.18
C PHE A 992 -29.45 -12.34 23.40
N HIS A 993 -28.84 -12.71 22.26
CA HIS A 993 -28.31 -11.80 21.26
C HIS A 993 -29.07 -12.05 19.95
N THR A 994 -29.78 -11.05 19.45
CA THR A 994 -30.60 -11.12 18.24
C THR A 994 -30.75 -9.74 17.61
N THR A 995 -30.92 -9.66 16.30
CA THR A 995 -31.27 -8.40 15.64
C THR A 995 -32.78 -8.21 15.70
N PHE A 996 -33.25 -7.24 16.48
CA PHE A 996 -34.68 -6.94 16.53
C PHE A 996 -35.09 -6.15 15.28
N THR A 997 -36.15 -6.62 14.60
CA THR A 997 -36.61 -6.03 13.32
C THR A 997 -37.87 -5.19 13.48
N GLU A 998 -38.60 -5.39 14.56
CA GLU A 998 -39.85 -4.69 14.86
C GLU A 998 -40.00 -4.52 16.40
N PRO A 999 -40.96 -3.69 16.88
CA PRO A 999 -41.22 -3.55 18.30
C PRO A 999 -41.50 -4.89 18.96
N VAL A 1000 -40.92 -5.12 20.14
CA VAL A 1000 -41.16 -6.33 20.93
C VAL A 1000 -42.10 -6.05 22.08
N TYR A 1001 -43.04 -6.95 22.32
CA TYR A 1001 -44.08 -6.83 23.32
C TYR A 1001 -43.78 -7.82 24.45
N PRO A 1002 -43.58 -7.35 25.69
CA PRO A 1002 -43.47 -8.23 26.85
C PRO A 1002 -44.69 -9.15 26.95
N GLY A 1003 -44.46 -10.41 27.27
CA GLY A 1003 -45.49 -11.44 27.23
C GLY A 1003 -45.35 -12.45 28.34
N PHE A 1004 -46.50 -13.01 28.73
CA PHE A 1004 -46.62 -13.91 29.86
C PHE A 1004 -47.48 -15.12 29.52
N TRP A 1005 -47.07 -16.31 29.99
CA TRP A 1005 -47.89 -17.53 29.98
C TRP A 1005 -48.08 -18.03 31.40
N LEU A 1006 -49.29 -18.51 31.74
CA LEU A 1006 -49.66 -18.98 33.08
C LEU A 1006 -50.12 -20.45 33.04
N GLY A 1007 -49.32 -21.35 33.60
CA GLY A 1007 -49.42 -22.79 33.39
C GLY A 1007 -50.33 -23.56 34.35
N TRP A 1008 -50.44 -23.16 35.62
CA TRP A 1008 -51.31 -23.81 36.60
C TRP A 1008 -52.50 -22.90 36.97
N VAL A 1009 -53.59 -23.52 37.41
CA VAL A 1009 -54.66 -22.83 38.16
C VAL A 1009 -54.01 -22.15 39.36
N ASP A 1010 -54.34 -20.88 39.61
CA ASP A 1010 -53.72 -20.00 40.63
C ASP A 1010 -52.30 -19.49 40.31
N SER A 1011 -51.77 -19.71 39.10
CA SER A 1011 -50.53 -19.01 38.69
C SER A 1011 -50.80 -17.52 38.54
N VAL A 1012 -49.84 -16.71 39.02
CA VAL A 1012 -49.93 -15.25 39.04
C VAL A 1012 -48.66 -14.64 38.46
N VAL A 1013 -48.80 -13.56 37.69
CA VAL A 1013 -47.71 -12.63 37.38
C VAL A 1013 -48.13 -11.21 37.76
N TYR A 1014 -47.19 -10.44 38.29
CA TYR A 1014 -47.38 -9.06 38.69
C TYR A 1014 -46.22 -8.18 38.19
N LEU A 1015 -46.54 -7.18 37.37
CA LEU A 1015 -45.63 -6.14 36.92
C LEU A 1015 -45.40 -5.13 38.06
N CYS A 1016 -44.15 -5.01 38.51
CA CYS A 1016 -43.75 -4.18 39.65
C CYS A 1016 -43.68 -2.68 39.30
#